data_AF-A0A2G8S9S9-F1
#
_entry.id   AF-A0A2G8S9S9-F1
#
_cell.length_a   1.000
_cell.length_b   1.000
_cell.length_c   1.000
_cell.angle_alpha   90.00
_cell.angle_beta   90.00
_cell.angle_gamma   90.00
#
_symmetry.space_group_name_H-M   'P 1'
#
loop_
_entity.id
_entity.type
_entity.pdbx_description
1 polymer ?
#
loop_
_entity_poly.entity_id
_entity_poly.type
_entity_poly.pdbx_seq_one_letter_code
_entity_poly.pdbx_strand_id
1 'polypeptide(L)'
;MSNQVRFVPGTKFSDSPAKPFNGNSGHTNTKPDLARNRAELCFNMHGKITIVDYADFVKLFLPPFQDDQTTHVNIFENIARPKGEPDMYKELPKAINDAKICPGFKLVATPYQADRTDSSKQAVDLGLYRVKDVPKREKDKPYPAVDWFGLDLPMECKADETEQDAFDENQPNGEPTGDKRRDALGQAFSYVELIVKRQHRMFVFMLFFLGNSVRIARFDRSGVFVTRKFDYKVDGKFLVDFLHRYSQLSDKERGYDPTVSRILPNTPLYNAMRQRANDKKEGDPRDYIRALFQKSLNAQWPWWKVELHTHEPCGKTRKQRNRTIIRKFAVGMPHFQAPGVAGRGTRGYVALPVQDDDTIAEDAQFVYLKDAWRVDHDGIDREGVTLQFLNDKGVKFVPTLLCHGDLSGQVTTSQIHWAALNPDKKLPMKRHQHYRLVVKEVGLPLEEFKNNSSELCDAIFCCLTAHAQAFEAGIIHRDVSAGNMLLYKDEDGEWCGLLNDWELSKKIDFGSPEGRQPDRTGTWQYMSAHALNDPFRKIVIQDELESFFHVLLYYAIRFLPHNLDDEHVGQFLHDYFDAYFPHTEGYRCGSAKFEAMRTGAIQIMSYRDQQDVDNSDLKFLWPSPREPSSNPQPKDRSSSPALPSSPSPAERALPLADTPSSPVGRSPSPAFSAIYGSDLTSLPSDPVHPPQHVKEREHPLNTIIEELLSWFQAHYALDSARTRTLPEGSRNNTEQTVPGPTRKRRQLDEKFQFENVLEGRDASLNAAQIHQYERLRVKLQSHNAMLTLFHELLNKREWPEHDKGRDKKPKEGYAPPKSAVTGSKRRFMDEQPEDKQGASKRSRT
;
A
#
# COMPACT_ATOMS: atom_id res chain seq x y z
N MET A 1 -15.23 18.06 10.05
CA MET A 1 -15.98 16.80 10.12
C MET A 1 -15.79 16.09 8.79
N SER A 2 -15.35 14.85 8.87
CA SER A 2 -14.73 14.05 7.81
C SER A 2 -15.68 13.67 6.68
N ASN A 3 -15.13 13.51 5.48
CA ASN A 3 -15.67 12.73 4.35
C ASN A 3 -15.86 11.26 4.76
N GLN A 4 -16.74 11.00 5.73
CA GLN A 4 -17.13 9.64 6.09
C GLN A 4 -17.99 9.11 4.96
N VAL A 5 -17.43 8.12 4.27
CA VAL A 5 -18.14 7.24 3.34
C VAL A 5 -19.42 6.79 4.04
N ARG A 6 -20.57 7.28 3.57
CA ARG A 6 -21.86 6.70 3.94
C ARG A 6 -21.95 5.37 3.20
N PHE A 7 -21.94 4.28 3.95
CA PHE A 7 -22.19 2.95 3.41
C PHE A 7 -23.61 2.93 2.83
N VAL A 8 -23.73 2.80 1.50
CA VAL A 8 -25.03 2.58 0.87
C VAL A 8 -25.45 1.15 1.21
N PRO A 9 -26.62 0.92 1.82
CA PRO A 9 -27.08 -0.43 2.17
C PRO A 9 -27.05 -1.35 0.95
N GLY A 10 -26.35 -2.49 1.06
CA GLY A 10 -26.28 -3.50 0.00
C GLY A 10 -25.05 -3.44 -0.92
N THR A 11 -24.01 -2.69 -0.55
CA THR A 11 -22.74 -2.70 -1.29
C THR A 11 -22.07 -4.08 -1.19
N LYS A 12 -21.92 -4.75 -2.34
CA LYS A 12 -21.26 -6.07 -2.43
C LYS A 12 -19.77 -5.83 -2.62
N PHE A 13 -18.93 -6.28 -1.69
CA PHE A 13 -17.47 -6.18 -1.85
C PHE A 13 -16.78 -7.49 -1.47
N SER A 14 -15.97 -8.01 -2.39
CA SER A 14 -14.86 -8.89 -2.03
C SER A 14 -13.65 -8.64 -2.94
N ASP A 15 -12.53 -8.23 -2.36
CA ASP A 15 -11.18 -8.00 -2.90
C ASP A 15 -10.99 -7.14 -4.17
N SER A 16 -12.03 -6.43 -4.62
CA SER A 16 -11.91 -5.41 -5.66
C SER A 16 -11.41 -4.06 -5.14
N PRO A 17 -10.69 -3.28 -5.97
CA PRO A 17 -10.55 -1.84 -5.75
C PRO A 17 -11.92 -1.21 -5.94
N ALA A 18 -12.69 -1.17 -4.85
CA ALA A 18 -13.97 -0.49 -4.85
C ALA A 18 -13.79 0.99 -5.20
N LYS A 19 -12.67 1.57 -4.73
CA LYS A 19 -12.22 2.96 -4.87
C LYS A 19 -10.67 2.99 -4.82
N PRO A 20 -10.01 4.12 -5.12
CA PRO A 20 -8.57 4.22 -4.92
C PRO A 20 -8.24 4.06 -3.44
N PHE A 21 -7.26 3.20 -3.15
CA PHE A 21 -6.71 3.07 -1.80
C PHE A 21 -5.86 4.31 -1.52
N ASN A 22 -6.42 5.21 -0.73
CA ASN A 22 -5.83 6.52 -0.47
C ASN A 22 -5.18 6.61 0.93
N GLY A 23 -5.18 5.51 1.70
CA GLY A 23 -4.38 5.32 2.90
C GLY A 23 -2.89 5.23 2.56
N ASN A 24 -2.06 4.75 3.49
CA ASN A 24 -0.60 4.71 3.34
C ASN A 24 -0.10 3.66 2.31
N SER A 25 -0.52 3.78 1.04
CA SER A 25 0.08 3.06 -0.10
C SER A 25 1.21 3.90 -0.72
N GLY A 26 2.17 3.26 -1.38
CA GLY A 26 3.23 3.99 -2.10
C GLY A 26 2.73 4.75 -3.33
N HIS A 27 1.58 4.34 -3.87
CA HIS A 27 1.03 4.86 -5.12
C HIS A 27 0.07 6.04 -4.94
N THR A 28 -0.58 6.17 -3.76
CA THR A 28 -1.44 7.32 -3.49
C THR A 28 -0.62 8.61 -3.57
N ASN A 29 -1.20 9.65 -4.13
CA ASN A 29 -0.66 11.00 -4.08
C ASN A 29 -1.29 11.78 -2.94
N THR A 30 -2.26 11.20 -2.22
CA THR A 30 -2.84 11.84 -1.04
C THR A 30 -1.89 11.76 0.15
N LYS A 31 -1.79 12.86 0.90
CA LYS A 31 -1.13 12.90 2.20
C LYS A 31 -1.59 11.77 3.13
N PRO A 32 -0.65 10.97 3.68
CA PRO A 32 -0.89 10.04 4.78
C PRO A 32 -1.73 10.66 5.90
N ASP A 33 -2.84 10.00 6.25
CA ASP A 33 -3.70 10.40 7.35
C ASP A 33 -4.19 9.16 8.11
N LEU A 34 -3.97 9.15 9.43
CA LEU A 34 -4.34 8.02 10.28
C LEU A 34 -5.86 7.83 10.30
N ALA A 35 -6.64 8.91 10.32
CA ALA A 35 -8.10 8.82 10.33
C ALA A 35 -8.62 8.21 9.00
N ARG A 36 -8.05 8.62 7.87
CA ARG A 36 -8.32 8.02 6.57
C ARG A 36 -7.93 6.54 6.51
N ASN A 37 -6.73 6.18 7.00
CA ASN A 37 -6.30 4.77 7.06
C ASN A 37 -7.29 3.94 7.88
N ARG A 38 -7.70 4.41 9.06
CA ARG A 38 -8.71 3.76 9.91
C ARG A 38 -10.04 3.57 9.19
N ALA A 39 -10.53 4.60 8.49
CA ALA A 39 -11.76 4.50 7.71
C ALA A 39 -11.65 3.48 6.56
N GLU A 40 -10.49 3.37 5.91
CA GLU A 40 -10.24 2.38 4.87
C GLU A 40 -10.10 0.95 5.41
N LEU A 41 -9.50 0.78 6.59
CA LEU A 41 -9.48 -0.50 7.28
C LEU A 41 -10.89 -0.98 7.62
N CYS A 42 -11.75 -0.09 8.16
CA CYS A 42 -13.16 -0.41 8.39
C CYS A 42 -13.87 -0.79 7.10
N PHE A 43 -13.63 -0.05 6.00
CA PHE A 43 -14.22 -0.35 4.70
C PHE A 43 -13.81 -1.75 4.19
N ASN A 44 -12.53 -2.11 4.30
CA ASN A 44 -12.02 -3.43 3.87
C ASN A 44 -12.52 -4.59 4.73
N MET A 45 -12.95 -4.31 5.97
CA MET A 45 -13.49 -5.26 6.93
C MET A 45 -15.02 -5.30 6.96
N HIS A 46 -15.70 -4.51 6.11
CA HIS A 46 -17.16 -4.47 6.05
C HIS A 46 -17.77 -5.86 5.77
N GLY A 47 -18.72 -6.27 6.59
CA GLY A 47 -19.39 -7.57 6.52
C GLY A 47 -18.58 -8.75 7.04
N LYS A 48 -17.36 -8.53 7.55
CA LYS A 48 -16.42 -9.59 7.97
C LYS A 48 -16.29 -9.72 9.49
N ILE A 49 -17.22 -9.16 10.25
CA ILE A 49 -17.27 -9.24 11.71
C ILE A 49 -18.35 -10.24 12.13
N THR A 50 -18.00 -11.14 13.04
CA THR A 50 -18.90 -12.15 13.61
C THR A 50 -18.90 -12.06 15.12
N ILE A 51 -20.07 -11.86 15.71
CA ILE A 51 -20.25 -11.84 17.17
C ILE A 51 -20.81 -13.20 17.61
N VAL A 52 -20.15 -13.83 18.58
CA VAL A 52 -20.53 -15.15 19.13
C VAL A 52 -20.52 -15.14 20.65
N ASP A 53 -21.16 -16.11 21.29
CA ASP A 53 -21.07 -16.26 22.74
C ASP A 53 -19.67 -16.75 23.16
N TYR A 54 -19.27 -16.50 24.41
CA TYR A 54 -17.94 -16.88 24.91
C TYR A 54 -17.66 -18.39 24.75
N ALA A 55 -18.63 -19.24 25.09
CA ALA A 55 -18.48 -20.69 25.00
C ALA A 55 -18.19 -21.15 23.56
N ASP A 56 -18.88 -20.57 22.57
CA ASP A 56 -18.63 -20.84 21.16
C ASP A 56 -17.27 -20.32 20.72
N PHE A 57 -16.87 -19.12 21.15
CA PHE A 57 -15.56 -18.56 20.84
C PHE A 57 -14.42 -19.47 21.32
N VAL A 58 -14.49 -19.94 22.58
CA VAL A 58 -13.50 -20.88 23.15
C VAL A 58 -13.49 -22.18 22.36
N LYS A 59 -14.67 -22.76 22.08
CA LYS A 59 -14.79 -24.00 21.30
C LYS A 59 -14.21 -23.89 19.89
N LEU A 60 -14.35 -22.73 19.25
CA LEU A 60 -13.88 -22.49 17.90
C LEU A 60 -12.36 -22.27 17.83
N PHE A 61 -11.79 -21.56 18.80
CA PHE A 61 -10.44 -20.99 18.65
C PHE A 61 -9.42 -21.42 19.69
N LEU A 62 -9.82 -22.09 20.77
CA LEU A 62 -8.90 -22.62 21.77
C LEU A 62 -8.95 -24.15 21.77
N PRO A 63 -7.80 -24.83 21.94
CA PRO A 63 -7.78 -26.27 22.07
C PRO A 63 -8.55 -26.73 23.33
N PRO A 64 -9.06 -27.97 23.35
CA PRO A 64 -9.63 -28.56 24.57
C PRO A 64 -8.62 -28.49 25.72
N PHE A 65 -9.07 -27.99 26.87
CA PHE A 65 -8.23 -27.81 28.05
C PHE A 65 -8.48 -28.98 29.02
N GLN A 66 -7.40 -29.65 29.46
CA GLN A 66 -7.47 -30.85 30.31
C GLN A 66 -7.49 -30.56 31.82
N ASP A 67 -7.32 -29.29 32.22
CA ASP A 67 -7.26 -28.93 33.64
C ASP A 67 -8.66 -28.79 34.28
N ASP A 68 -8.71 -29.00 35.59
CA ASP A 68 -9.96 -28.95 36.35
C ASP A 68 -10.43 -27.49 36.50
N GLN A 69 -11.59 -27.16 35.91
CA GLN A 69 -12.17 -25.80 35.90
C GLN A 69 -12.49 -25.26 37.31
N THR A 70 -12.31 -26.07 38.36
CA THR A 70 -12.73 -25.82 39.74
C THR A 70 -11.89 -24.75 40.47
N THR A 71 -10.81 -24.21 39.89
CA THR A 71 -9.89 -23.28 40.58
C THR A 71 -9.90 -21.83 40.06
N HIS A 72 -10.65 -21.51 39.00
CA HIS A 72 -10.65 -20.16 38.41
C HIS A 72 -11.58 -19.20 39.16
N VAL A 73 -11.05 -18.56 40.20
CA VAL A 73 -11.76 -17.53 40.99
C VAL A 73 -11.76 -16.19 40.25
N ASN A 74 -12.86 -15.45 40.36
CA ASN A 74 -12.96 -14.11 39.80
C ASN A 74 -12.06 -13.12 40.58
N ILE A 75 -10.94 -12.73 39.97
CA ILE A 75 -9.96 -11.79 40.55
C ILE A 75 -10.35 -10.31 40.40
N PHE A 76 -11.44 -10.03 39.68
CA PHE A 76 -11.83 -8.66 39.29
C PHE A 76 -13.03 -8.12 40.08
N GLU A 77 -13.70 -8.94 40.88
CA GLU A 77 -14.92 -8.60 41.63
C GLU A 77 -14.77 -7.30 42.44
N ASN A 78 -13.60 -7.13 43.07
CA ASN A 78 -13.30 -6.00 43.94
C ASN A 78 -12.66 -4.78 43.24
N ILE A 79 -12.49 -4.81 41.91
CA ILE A 79 -11.97 -3.65 41.18
C ILE A 79 -13.05 -2.57 41.13
N ALA A 80 -12.72 -1.34 41.53
CA ALA A 80 -13.66 -0.23 41.45
C ALA A 80 -14.06 0.06 39.98
N ARG A 81 -15.30 0.51 39.76
CA ARG A 81 -15.71 0.95 38.43
C ARG A 81 -14.79 2.09 37.98
N PRO A 82 -14.17 2.02 36.79
CA PRO A 82 -13.26 3.07 36.35
C PRO A 82 -14.02 4.39 36.15
N LYS A 83 -13.46 5.50 36.64
CA LYS A 83 -13.95 6.85 36.34
C LYS A 83 -13.38 7.38 35.02
N GLY A 84 -12.26 6.80 34.58
CA GLY A 84 -11.61 7.06 33.30
C GLY A 84 -10.65 5.93 32.95
N GLU A 85 -10.13 5.93 31.72
CA GLU A 85 -9.18 4.90 31.27
C GLU A 85 -7.91 4.80 32.15
N PRO A 86 -7.35 5.90 32.72
CA PRO A 86 -6.20 5.81 33.63
C PRO A 86 -6.38 4.89 34.83
N ASP A 87 -7.61 4.75 35.36
CA ASP A 87 -7.89 3.81 36.46
C ASP A 87 -7.66 2.36 36.00
N MET A 88 -8.03 2.06 34.76
CA MET A 88 -7.90 0.72 34.15
C MET A 88 -6.42 0.36 33.93
N TYR A 89 -5.59 1.33 33.51
CA TYR A 89 -4.14 1.13 33.29
C TYR A 89 -3.38 0.74 34.55
N LYS A 90 -3.93 1.05 35.72
CA LYS A 90 -3.35 0.72 37.01
C LYS A 90 -3.93 -0.56 37.58
N GLU A 91 -5.26 -0.65 37.68
CA GLU A 91 -5.91 -1.72 38.42
C GLU A 91 -5.92 -3.05 37.66
N LEU A 92 -6.06 -3.06 36.32
CA LEU A 92 -6.06 -4.30 35.54
C LEU A 92 -4.68 -5.00 35.52
N PRO A 93 -3.55 -4.31 35.21
CA PRO A 93 -2.24 -4.94 35.31
C PRO A 93 -1.90 -5.41 36.72
N LYS A 94 -2.31 -4.66 37.75
CA LYS A 94 -2.10 -5.07 39.14
C LYS A 94 -2.84 -6.37 39.44
N ALA A 95 -4.16 -6.42 39.21
CA ALA A 95 -4.97 -7.59 39.50
C ALA A 95 -4.46 -8.86 38.79
N ILE A 96 -4.18 -8.77 37.48
CA ILE A 96 -3.75 -9.92 36.67
C ILE A 96 -2.34 -10.40 37.07
N ASN A 97 -1.40 -9.47 37.28
CA ASN A 97 -0.03 -9.85 37.64
C ASN A 97 0.08 -10.38 39.07
N ASP A 98 -0.65 -9.80 40.03
CA ASP A 98 -0.64 -10.23 41.44
C ASP A 98 -1.26 -11.62 41.59
N ALA A 99 -2.30 -11.93 40.81
CA ALA A 99 -2.95 -13.24 40.78
C ALA A 99 -2.11 -14.33 40.10
N LYS A 100 -1.05 -13.97 39.35
CA LYS A 100 -0.13 -14.90 38.66
C LYS A 100 -0.82 -15.92 37.74
N ILE A 101 -1.94 -15.52 37.14
CA ILE A 101 -2.75 -16.41 36.28
C ILE A 101 -2.15 -16.66 34.88
N CYS A 102 -1.17 -15.86 34.47
CA CYS A 102 -0.49 -15.96 33.17
C CYS A 102 1.00 -16.36 33.32
N PRO A 103 1.33 -17.62 33.66
CA PRO A 103 2.72 -18.06 33.80
C PRO A 103 3.56 -17.74 32.56
N GLY A 104 4.78 -17.21 32.76
CA GLY A 104 5.70 -16.84 31.66
C GLY A 104 5.39 -15.50 30.99
N PHE A 105 4.30 -14.83 31.37
CA PHE A 105 3.89 -13.55 30.84
C PHE A 105 3.74 -12.48 31.93
N LYS A 106 3.71 -11.22 31.49
CA LYS A 106 3.45 -10.05 32.32
C LYS A 106 2.57 -9.07 31.57
N LEU A 107 1.51 -8.60 32.21
CA LEU A 107 0.66 -7.55 31.69
C LEU A 107 1.30 -6.19 31.97
N VAL A 108 1.41 -5.36 30.95
CA VAL A 108 2.08 -4.05 31.00
C VAL A 108 1.14 -3.00 30.43
N ALA A 109 1.04 -1.86 31.11
CA ALA A 109 0.39 -0.67 30.57
C ALA A 109 1.39 0.14 29.73
N THR A 110 0.99 0.50 28.51
CA THR A 110 1.76 1.27 27.53
C THR A 110 1.01 2.49 26.96
N PRO A 111 0.08 3.14 27.70
CA PRO A 111 -0.72 4.22 27.12
C PRO A 111 0.16 5.42 26.77
N TYR A 112 -0.23 6.15 25.73
CA TYR A 112 0.36 7.43 25.30
C TYR A 112 1.82 7.37 24.80
N GLN A 113 2.49 6.21 24.85
CA GLN A 113 3.90 6.07 24.46
C GLN A 113 4.02 5.15 23.24
N ALA A 114 4.11 5.76 22.05
CA ALA A 114 4.25 5.04 20.80
C ALA A 114 5.65 4.43 20.65
N ASP A 115 5.72 3.34 19.89
CA ASP A 115 6.98 2.76 19.45
C ASP A 115 7.79 3.80 18.65
N ARG A 116 9.08 3.96 18.98
CA ARG A 116 9.98 4.93 18.32
C ARG A 116 10.19 4.62 16.84
N THR A 117 9.99 3.36 16.45
CA THR A 117 10.09 2.88 15.08
C THR A 117 8.77 3.01 14.32
N ASP A 118 7.70 3.51 14.96
CA ASP A 118 6.39 3.70 14.36
C ASP A 118 6.13 5.17 14.02
N SER A 119 6.07 5.47 12.73
CA SER A 119 5.74 6.81 12.24
C SER A 119 4.29 7.22 12.50
N SER A 120 3.38 6.26 12.72
CA SER A 120 1.97 6.54 12.99
C SER A 120 1.69 7.02 14.43
N LYS A 121 2.70 6.92 15.31
CA LYS A 121 2.64 7.34 16.72
C LYS A 121 1.48 6.68 17.48
N GLN A 122 1.18 5.44 17.15
CA GLN A 122 0.11 4.68 17.79
C GLN A 122 0.63 3.95 19.02
N ALA A 123 -0.22 3.85 20.05
CA ALA A 123 0.07 3.09 21.27
C ALA A 123 -1.21 2.38 21.70
N VAL A 124 -1.14 1.06 21.83
CA VAL A 124 -2.19 0.28 22.49
C VAL A 124 -2.07 0.46 24.00
N ASP A 125 -3.21 0.47 24.69
CA ASP A 125 -3.27 0.82 26.10
C ASP A 125 -2.54 -0.19 27.00
N LEU A 126 -2.79 -1.49 26.78
CA LEU A 126 -2.20 -2.58 27.53
C LEU A 126 -1.69 -3.68 26.59
N GLY A 127 -0.72 -4.44 27.07
CA GLY A 127 -0.18 -5.58 26.35
C GLY A 127 0.30 -6.69 27.27
N LEU A 128 -0.02 -7.93 26.92
CA LEU A 128 0.65 -9.08 27.51
C LEU A 128 1.97 -9.32 26.78
N TYR A 129 3.06 -9.31 27.54
CA TYR A 129 4.42 -9.56 27.05
C TYR A 129 4.97 -10.82 27.70
N ARG A 130 5.83 -11.54 26.99
CA ARG A 130 6.66 -12.57 27.63
C ARG A 130 7.57 -11.89 28.63
N VAL A 131 7.84 -12.54 29.77
CA VAL A 131 8.65 -11.94 30.84
C VAL A 131 10.01 -11.44 30.34
N LYS A 132 10.63 -12.15 29.38
CA LYS A 132 11.92 -11.78 28.77
C LYS A 132 11.84 -10.58 27.81
N ASP A 133 10.66 -10.30 27.27
CA ASP A 133 10.41 -9.30 26.23
C ASP A 133 9.65 -8.07 26.77
N VAL A 134 9.53 -7.94 28.10
CA VAL A 134 8.84 -6.81 28.74
C VAL A 134 9.53 -5.49 28.38
N PRO A 135 8.81 -4.50 27.83
CA PRO A 135 9.42 -3.23 27.47
C PRO A 135 9.86 -2.46 28.71
N LYS A 136 11.02 -1.80 28.60
CA LYS A 136 11.61 -1.04 29.70
C LYS A 136 11.07 0.38 29.72
N ARG A 137 10.69 0.84 30.92
CA ARG A 137 10.24 2.22 31.15
C ARG A 137 11.43 3.18 31.24
N GLU A 138 11.35 4.28 30.52
CA GLU A 138 12.31 5.39 30.62
C GLU A 138 12.10 6.19 31.91
N LYS A 139 13.16 6.80 32.45
CA LYS A 139 13.12 7.42 33.80
C LYS A 139 12.11 8.58 33.91
N ASP A 140 11.87 9.29 32.83
CA ASP A 140 11.01 10.47 32.72
C ASP A 140 9.58 10.15 32.25
N LYS A 141 9.27 8.88 31.93
CA LYS A 141 7.97 8.47 31.39
C LYS A 141 7.16 7.70 32.43
N PRO A 142 5.83 7.93 32.50
CA PRO A 142 4.96 7.17 33.41
C PRO A 142 4.84 5.70 33.01
N TYR A 143 4.89 5.42 31.70
CA TYR A 143 4.74 4.10 31.10
C TYR A 143 5.88 3.81 30.11
N PRO A 144 6.25 2.54 29.88
CA PRO A 144 7.11 2.17 28.76
C PRO A 144 6.42 2.44 27.41
N ALA A 145 7.22 2.66 26.37
CA ALA A 145 6.71 2.66 25.01
C ALA A 145 6.23 1.25 24.60
N VAL A 146 5.19 1.18 23.78
CA VAL A 146 4.77 -0.08 23.17
C VAL A 146 5.92 -0.67 22.35
N ASP A 147 6.22 -1.94 22.58
CA ASP A 147 7.07 -2.74 21.69
C ASP A 147 6.18 -3.63 20.83
N TRP A 148 5.96 -3.21 19.58
CA TRP A 148 5.10 -3.96 18.67
C TRP A 148 5.70 -5.30 18.22
N PHE A 149 7.01 -5.55 18.38
CA PHE A 149 7.63 -6.84 18.07
C PHE A 149 7.43 -7.86 19.20
N GLY A 150 7.47 -7.38 20.45
CA GLY A 150 7.30 -8.20 21.66
C GLY A 150 5.86 -8.36 22.16
N LEU A 151 4.92 -7.55 21.66
CA LEU A 151 3.52 -7.55 22.09
C LEU A 151 2.79 -8.83 21.65
N ASP A 152 2.40 -9.69 22.61
CA ASP A 152 1.78 -10.99 22.29
C ASP A 152 0.23 -10.89 22.24
N LEU A 153 -0.36 -10.25 23.26
CA LEU A 153 -1.81 -10.04 23.38
C LEU A 153 -2.12 -8.54 23.63
N PRO A 154 -2.48 -7.76 22.59
CA PRO A 154 -2.95 -6.38 22.75
C PRO A 154 -4.27 -6.30 23.54
N MET A 155 -4.43 -5.25 24.34
CA MET A 155 -5.70 -4.93 25.00
C MET A 155 -5.97 -3.44 24.97
N GLU A 156 -7.15 -3.05 24.51
CA GLU A 156 -7.62 -1.67 24.47
C GLU A 156 -8.59 -1.42 25.63
N CYS A 157 -8.50 -0.25 26.27
CA CYS A 157 -9.38 0.15 27.35
C CYS A 157 -10.26 1.32 26.92
N LYS A 158 -11.53 1.27 27.28
CA LYS A 158 -12.47 2.40 27.20
C LYS A 158 -13.24 2.45 28.50
N ALA A 159 -13.34 3.63 29.10
CA ALA A 159 -13.99 3.79 30.41
C ALA A 159 -15.51 3.59 30.34
N ASP A 160 -16.12 3.84 29.18
CA ASP A 160 -17.54 3.62 28.93
C ASP A 160 -17.81 2.27 28.26
N GLU A 161 -18.93 1.64 28.61
CA GLU A 161 -19.30 0.30 28.14
C GLU A 161 -19.94 0.28 26.75
N THR A 162 -20.28 1.46 26.20
CA THR A 162 -21.14 1.59 25.01
C THR A 162 -20.65 2.64 24.02
N GLU A 163 -20.28 3.85 24.47
CA GLU A 163 -19.98 4.98 23.60
C GLU A 163 -18.80 4.74 22.66
N GLN A 164 -17.88 3.85 23.07
CA GLN A 164 -16.67 3.51 22.32
C GLN A 164 -16.49 2.00 22.15
N ASP A 165 -17.58 1.21 22.27
CA ASP A 165 -17.55 -0.20 21.91
C ASP A 165 -17.38 -0.33 20.39
N ALA A 166 -16.26 -0.91 19.95
CA ALA A 166 -15.91 -1.11 18.55
C ALA A 166 -16.88 -2.06 17.80
N PHE A 167 -17.68 -2.85 18.52
CA PHE A 167 -18.54 -3.87 17.92
C PHE A 167 -19.99 -3.69 18.37
N ASP A 168 -20.96 -3.99 17.48
CA ASP A 168 -22.38 -3.80 17.75
C ASP A 168 -23.18 -5.11 17.64
N GLU A 169 -23.64 -5.60 18.80
CA GLU A 169 -24.43 -6.83 18.90
C GLU A 169 -25.82 -6.73 18.28
N ASN A 170 -26.31 -5.51 18.06
CA ASN A 170 -27.63 -5.29 17.46
C ASN A 170 -27.57 -5.22 15.93
N GLN A 171 -26.37 -5.21 15.35
CA GLN A 171 -26.17 -5.15 13.91
C GLN A 171 -25.85 -6.54 13.36
N PRO A 172 -26.52 -7.01 12.29
CA PRO A 172 -26.28 -8.34 11.73
C PRO A 172 -24.85 -8.60 11.26
N ASN A 173 -24.12 -7.54 10.90
CA ASN A 173 -22.72 -7.57 10.49
C ASN A 173 -21.76 -7.16 11.62
N GLY A 174 -22.21 -6.99 12.86
CA GLY A 174 -21.39 -6.64 14.01
C GLY A 174 -20.77 -5.23 13.99
N GLU A 175 -21.04 -4.42 12.97
CA GLU A 175 -20.41 -3.11 12.78
C GLU A 175 -21.18 -2.00 13.50
N PRO A 176 -20.48 -1.02 14.10
CA PRO A 176 -21.12 0.10 14.77
C PRO A 176 -21.59 1.18 13.81
N THR A 177 -22.67 1.87 14.17
CA THR A 177 -23.21 3.02 13.41
C THR A 177 -22.76 4.37 13.95
N GLY A 178 -22.50 4.48 15.26
CA GLY A 178 -22.12 5.73 15.92
C GLY A 178 -20.68 6.16 15.63
N ASP A 179 -20.43 7.46 15.47
CA ASP A 179 -19.13 8.03 15.09
C ASP A 179 -17.98 7.56 16.00
N LYS A 180 -18.11 7.76 17.32
CA LYS A 180 -17.10 7.35 18.30
C LYS A 180 -16.79 5.85 18.26
N ARG A 181 -17.80 5.02 17.98
CA ARG A 181 -17.67 3.55 17.89
C ARG A 181 -17.00 3.12 16.59
N ARG A 182 -17.30 3.79 15.47
CA ARG A 182 -16.60 3.59 14.19
C ARG A 182 -15.13 4.00 14.28
N ASP A 183 -14.83 5.08 15.01
CA ASP A 183 -13.45 5.49 15.28
C ASP A 183 -12.71 4.45 16.14
N ALA A 184 -13.36 3.89 17.16
CA ALA A 184 -12.82 2.80 17.98
C ALA A 184 -12.58 1.51 17.17
N LEU A 185 -13.49 1.15 16.27
CA LEU A 185 -13.31 0.01 15.36
C LEU A 185 -12.12 0.22 14.42
N GLY A 186 -12.00 1.41 13.82
CA GLY A 186 -10.86 1.74 12.96
C GLY A 186 -9.54 1.71 13.71
N GLN A 187 -9.51 2.19 14.96
CA GLN A 187 -8.36 2.11 15.85
C GLN A 187 -7.97 0.66 16.18
N ALA A 188 -8.94 -0.20 16.48
CA ALA A 188 -8.69 -1.61 16.71
C ALA A 188 -8.01 -2.27 15.49
N PHE A 189 -8.55 -2.04 14.29
CA PHE A 189 -7.95 -2.56 13.07
C PHE A 189 -6.56 -1.98 12.80
N SER A 190 -6.30 -0.70 13.10
CA SER A 190 -4.98 -0.10 12.87
C SER A 190 -3.90 -0.66 13.80
N TYR A 191 -4.24 -1.07 15.03
CA TYR A 191 -3.32 -1.80 15.90
C TYR A 191 -3.03 -3.21 15.38
N VAL A 192 -4.06 -3.94 14.96
CA VAL A 192 -3.89 -5.27 14.35
C VAL A 192 -3.02 -5.18 13.10
N GLU A 193 -3.23 -4.15 12.26
CA GLU A 193 -2.38 -3.87 11.10
C GLU A 193 -0.90 -3.70 11.50
N LEU A 194 -0.59 -2.93 12.55
CA LEU A 194 0.78 -2.75 13.03
C LEU A 194 1.42 -4.06 13.53
N ILE A 195 0.65 -4.87 14.25
CA ILE A 195 1.12 -6.18 14.76
C ILE A 195 1.44 -7.10 13.59
N VAL A 196 0.52 -7.29 12.64
CA VAL A 196 0.76 -8.14 11.46
C VAL A 196 1.75 -7.50 10.48
N LYS A 197 2.12 -6.23 10.64
CA LYS A 197 3.23 -5.64 9.90
C LYS A 197 4.59 -6.03 10.50
N ARG A 198 4.69 -6.06 11.82
CA ARG A 198 5.96 -6.23 12.55
C ARG A 198 6.23 -7.66 12.99
N GLN A 199 5.20 -8.50 13.07
CA GLN A 199 5.29 -9.90 13.48
C GLN A 199 4.77 -10.84 12.39
N HIS A 200 5.37 -12.03 12.25
CA HIS A 200 4.84 -13.09 11.39
C HIS A 200 3.69 -13.81 12.11
N ARG A 201 2.45 -13.31 11.89
CA ARG A 201 1.22 -13.83 12.50
C ARG A 201 0.27 -14.42 11.45
N MET A 202 -0.26 -15.60 11.73
CA MET A 202 -1.39 -16.21 11.03
C MET A 202 -2.73 -15.61 11.48
N PHE A 203 -2.81 -15.24 12.76
CA PHE A 203 -3.94 -14.56 13.37
C PHE A 203 -3.49 -13.84 14.65
N VAL A 204 -4.33 -12.92 15.14
CA VAL A 204 -4.07 -12.09 16.31
C VAL A 204 -5.28 -12.14 17.24
N PHE A 205 -5.05 -12.36 18.53
CA PHE A 205 -6.07 -12.14 19.55
C PHE A 205 -5.96 -10.73 20.11
N MET A 206 -7.07 -10.13 20.53
CA MET A 206 -7.10 -8.83 21.20
C MET A 206 -8.23 -8.76 22.20
N LEU A 207 -8.02 -8.07 23.32
CA LEU A 207 -9.04 -7.83 24.33
C LEU A 207 -9.52 -6.37 24.27
N PHE A 208 -10.81 -6.17 24.55
CA PHE A 208 -11.40 -4.84 24.67
C PHE A 208 -12.06 -4.73 26.03
N PHE A 209 -11.45 -3.97 26.94
CA PHE A 209 -12.06 -3.62 28.22
C PHE A 209 -12.92 -2.37 28.04
N LEU A 210 -14.19 -2.45 28.40
CA LEU A 210 -15.23 -1.45 28.16
C LEU A 210 -15.97 -1.21 29.48
N GLY A 211 -15.56 -0.23 30.29
CA GLY A 211 -16.06 -0.05 31.65
C GLY A 211 -15.88 -1.31 32.49
N ASN A 212 -16.96 -1.97 32.91
CA ASN A 212 -16.90 -3.26 33.63
C ASN A 212 -17.02 -4.49 32.70
N SER A 213 -17.17 -4.26 31.40
CA SER A 213 -17.33 -5.32 30.40
C SER A 213 -16.03 -5.63 29.68
N VAL A 214 -15.91 -6.85 29.14
CA VAL A 214 -14.79 -7.23 28.27
C VAL A 214 -15.29 -7.95 27.03
N ARG A 215 -14.61 -7.76 25.90
CA ARG A 215 -14.71 -8.61 24.70
C ARG A 215 -13.37 -9.26 24.39
N ILE A 216 -13.41 -10.46 23.83
CA ILE A 216 -12.25 -11.15 23.28
C ILE A 216 -12.45 -11.27 21.77
N ALA A 217 -11.48 -10.85 20.99
CA ALA A 217 -11.52 -10.92 19.53
C ALA A 217 -10.36 -11.75 18.98
N ARG A 218 -10.59 -12.40 17.84
CA ARG A 218 -9.59 -13.06 17.00
C ARG A 218 -9.71 -12.57 15.57
N PHE A 219 -8.62 -12.03 15.05
CA PHE A 219 -8.49 -11.52 13.68
C PHE A 219 -7.62 -12.47 12.87
N ASP A 220 -8.08 -12.89 11.70
CA ASP A 220 -7.22 -13.50 10.68
C ASP A 220 -7.29 -12.69 9.37
N ARG A 221 -6.61 -13.15 8.32
CA ARG A 221 -6.60 -12.46 7.02
C ARG A 221 -7.95 -12.49 6.28
N SER A 222 -8.95 -13.18 6.81
CA SER A 222 -10.28 -13.31 6.20
C SER A 222 -11.35 -12.50 6.93
N GLY A 223 -11.33 -12.49 8.27
CA GLY A 223 -12.33 -11.78 9.08
C GLY A 223 -11.99 -11.69 10.57
N VAL A 224 -12.96 -11.23 11.36
CA VAL A 224 -12.85 -11.14 12.82
C VAL A 224 -14.03 -11.85 13.49
N PHE A 225 -13.69 -12.62 14.52
CA PHE A 225 -14.66 -13.14 15.48
C PHE A 225 -14.46 -12.41 16.80
N VAL A 226 -15.56 -12.04 17.45
CA VAL A 226 -15.53 -11.35 18.74
C VAL A 226 -16.62 -11.92 19.65
N THR A 227 -16.34 -12.01 20.94
CA THR A 227 -17.35 -12.43 21.91
C THR A 227 -18.43 -11.37 22.08
N ARG A 228 -19.65 -11.78 22.47
CA ARG A 228 -20.55 -10.90 23.21
C ARG A 228 -19.79 -10.31 24.41
N LYS A 229 -20.11 -9.07 24.77
CA LYS A 229 -19.49 -8.47 25.94
C LYS A 229 -20.08 -9.09 27.19
N PHE A 230 -19.24 -9.36 28.18
CA PHE A 230 -19.65 -9.87 29.48
C PHE A 230 -18.99 -9.05 30.59
N ASP A 231 -19.68 -8.92 31.72
CA ASP A 231 -19.17 -8.16 32.88
C ASP A 231 -18.06 -8.97 33.54
N TYR A 232 -16.82 -8.49 33.45
CA TYR A 232 -15.67 -9.22 34.00
C TYR A 232 -15.59 -9.11 35.53
N LYS A 233 -16.38 -8.24 36.18
CA LYS A 233 -16.48 -8.20 37.63
C LYS A 233 -17.48 -9.20 38.18
N VAL A 234 -18.46 -9.63 37.38
CA VAL A 234 -19.43 -10.68 37.74
C VAL A 234 -18.95 -12.04 37.23
N ASP A 235 -18.71 -12.13 35.92
CA ASP A 235 -18.34 -13.35 35.20
C ASP A 235 -16.83 -13.45 34.94
N GLY A 236 -16.01 -12.82 35.79
CA GLY A 236 -14.56 -12.71 35.61
C GLY A 236 -13.82 -14.04 35.50
N LYS A 237 -14.42 -15.14 35.97
CA LYS A 237 -13.90 -16.50 35.77
C LYS A 237 -13.65 -16.84 34.29
N PHE A 238 -14.46 -16.31 33.36
CA PHE A 238 -14.27 -16.54 31.92
C PHE A 238 -13.03 -15.81 31.38
N LEU A 239 -12.77 -14.60 31.87
CA LEU A 239 -11.57 -13.86 31.51
C LEU A 239 -10.32 -14.49 32.12
N VAL A 240 -10.38 -14.93 33.38
CA VAL A 240 -9.30 -15.67 34.04
C VAL A 240 -9.00 -16.96 33.27
N ASP A 241 -10.02 -17.75 32.94
CA ASP A 241 -9.88 -18.98 32.15
C ASP A 241 -9.23 -18.72 30.79
N PHE A 242 -9.70 -17.69 30.07
CA PHE A 242 -9.11 -17.33 28.78
C PHE A 242 -7.63 -16.97 28.91
N LEU A 243 -7.29 -16.06 29.83
CA LEU A 243 -5.91 -15.58 30.02
C LEU A 243 -4.97 -16.71 30.47
N HIS A 244 -5.45 -17.57 31.37
CA HIS A 244 -4.70 -18.73 31.82
C HIS A 244 -4.42 -19.69 30.67
N ARG A 245 -5.45 -20.10 29.91
CA ARG A 245 -5.30 -20.95 28.72
C ARG A 245 -4.39 -20.32 27.69
N TYR A 246 -4.56 -19.03 27.39
CA TYR A 246 -3.76 -18.28 26.44
C TYR A 246 -2.27 -18.33 26.77
N SER A 247 -1.92 -18.20 28.05
CA SER A 247 -0.53 -18.27 28.51
C SER A 247 0.11 -19.65 28.32
N GLN A 248 -0.71 -20.71 28.30
CA GLN A 248 -0.26 -22.09 28.08
C GLN A 248 -0.21 -22.51 26.61
N LEU A 249 -0.83 -21.76 25.71
CA LEU A 249 -0.80 -22.07 24.28
C LEU A 249 0.64 -22.15 23.74
N SER A 250 0.84 -22.93 22.70
CA SER A 250 2.06 -22.84 21.89
C SER A 250 2.10 -21.52 21.10
N ASP A 251 3.27 -21.15 20.58
CA ASP A 251 3.40 -19.97 19.72
C ASP A 251 2.49 -20.06 18.48
N LYS A 252 2.38 -21.27 17.90
CA LYS A 252 1.47 -21.55 16.78
C LYS A 252 0.01 -21.31 17.15
N GLU A 253 -0.43 -21.76 18.33
CA GLU A 253 -1.81 -21.60 18.80
C GLU A 253 -2.13 -20.16 19.22
N ARG A 254 -1.13 -19.37 19.63
CA ARG A 254 -1.28 -17.91 19.77
C ARG A 254 -1.34 -17.21 18.41
N GLY A 255 -0.88 -17.87 17.35
CA GLY A 255 -0.99 -17.40 15.98
C GLY A 255 0.34 -16.96 15.35
N TYR A 256 1.49 -17.25 15.97
CA TYR A 256 2.79 -17.08 15.31
C TYR A 256 3.00 -18.12 14.20
N ASP A 257 3.59 -17.68 13.10
CA ASP A 257 3.98 -18.57 12.02
C ASP A 257 5.12 -19.51 12.46
N PRO A 258 4.91 -20.84 12.52
CA PRO A 258 5.93 -21.79 12.97
C PRO A 258 7.08 -21.98 11.98
N THR A 259 6.95 -21.47 10.75
CA THR A 259 7.95 -21.56 9.68
C THR A 259 8.87 -20.34 9.61
N VAL A 260 8.83 -19.49 10.65
CA VAL A 260 9.67 -18.31 10.78
C VAL A 260 10.32 -18.29 12.16
N SER A 261 11.63 -18.06 12.21
CA SER A 261 12.40 -17.97 13.45
C SER A 261 13.27 -16.74 13.46
N ARG A 262 13.48 -16.15 14.65
CA ARG A 262 14.28 -14.94 14.82
C ARG A 262 15.77 -15.28 14.72
N ILE A 263 16.51 -14.51 13.92
CA ILE A 263 17.97 -14.55 13.87
C ILE A 263 18.48 -13.58 14.95
N LEU A 264 19.11 -14.14 15.99
CA LEU A 264 19.58 -13.34 17.13
C LEU A 264 20.94 -12.68 16.84
N PRO A 265 21.21 -11.48 17.39
CA PRO A 265 22.51 -10.86 17.30
C PRO A 265 23.65 -11.78 17.74
N ASN A 266 24.81 -11.65 17.10
CA ASN A 266 26.05 -12.40 17.39
C ASN A 266 25.99 -13.92 17.12
N THR A 267 24.91 -14.44 16.53
CA THR A 267 24.90 -15.81 16.01
C THR A 267 25.76 -15.93 14.74
N PRO A 268 26.26 -17.13 14.37
CA PRO A 268 27.02 -17.33 13.14
C PRO A 268 26.29 -16.82 11.90
N LEU A 269 24.99 -17.14 11.77
CA LEU A 269 24.15 -16.68 10.66
C LEU A 269 24.01 -15.15 10.64
N TYR A 270 23.82 -14.51 11.81
CA TYR A 270 23.77 -13.04 11.91
C TYR A 270 25.06 -12.38 11.41
N ASN A 271 26.21 -12.91 11.82
CA ASN A 271 27.51 -12.40 11.40
C ASN A 271 27.74 -12.64 9.91
N ALA A 272 27.37 -13.80 9.38
CA ALA A 272 27.45 -14.13 7.96
C ALA A 272 26.59 -13.19 7.09
N MET A 273 25.38 -12.85 7.53
CA MET A 273 24.54 -11.85 6.84
C MET A 273 25.23 -10.48 6.78
N ARG A 274 25.79 -10.01 7.91
CA ARG A 274 26.53 -8.73 7.94
C ARG A 274 27.76 -8.76 7.04
N GLN A 275 28.49 -9.87 7.05
CA GLN A 275 29.64 -10.05 6.18
C GLN A 275 29.21 -9.99 4.71
N ARG A 276 28.21 -10.78 4.28
CA ARG A 276 27.71 -10.72 2.90
C ARG A 276 27.20 -9.34 2.48
N ALA A 277 26.64 -8.56 3.41
CA ALA A 277 26.22 -7.19 3.15
C ALA A 277 27.40 -6.23 2.94
N ASN A 278 28.56 -6.49 3.54
CA ASN A 278 29.74 -5.61 3.50
C ASN A 278 30.81 -6.05 2.48
N ASP A 279 30.79 -7.31 2.05
CA ASP A 279 31.71 -7.88 1.05
C ASP A 279 31.37 -7.35 -0.35
N LYS A 280 31.73 -6.08 -0.60
CA LYS A 280 31.57 -5.45 -1.91
C LYS A 280 32.34 -6.21 -2.97
N LYS A 281 31.69 -6.45 -4.11
CA LYS A 281 32.34 -7.00 -5.29
C LYS A 281 32.55 -5.87 -6.29
N GLU A 282 33.74 -5.27 -6.27
CA GLU A 282 34.09 -4.24 -7.24
C GLU A 282 33.87 -4.75 -8.67
N GLY A 283 33.18 -3.96 -9.49
CA GLY A 283 32.86 -4.33 -10.87
C GLY A 283 31.65 -5.25 -11.07
N ASP A 284 30.99 -5.75 -10.01
CA ASP A 284 29.72 -6.48 -10.16
C ASP A 284 28.60 -5.50 -10.57
N PRO A 285 28.06 -5.61 -11.79
CA PRO A 285 27.02 -4.69 -12.24
C PRO A 285 25.77 -4.77 -11.35
N ARG A 286 25.54 -5.88 -10.63
CA ARG A 286 24.38 -6.13 -9.76
C ARG A 286 24.62 -5.82 -8.28
N ASP A 287 25.71 -5.13 -7.93
CA ASP A 287 26.02 -4.81 -6.52
C ASP A 287 24.94 -3.93 -5.84
N TYR A 288 24.05 -3.29 -6.61
CA TYR A 288 22.85 -2.62 -6.06
C TYR A 288 21.99 -3.57 -5.20
N ILE A 289 21.93 -4.86 -5.54
CA ILE A 289 21.18 -5.87 -4.77
C ILE A 289 21.79 -6.04 -3.37
N ARG A 290 23.13 -5.99 -3.26
CA ARG A 290 23.83 -6.02 -1.98
C ARG A 290 23.54 -4.77 -1.17
N ALA A 291 23.51 -3.59 -1.82
CA ALA A 291 23.15 -2.34 -1.16
C ALA A 291 21.71 -2.38 -0.60
N LEU A 292 20.75 -2.96 -1.36
CA LEU A 292 19.40 -3.21 -0.86
C LEU A 292 19.42 -4.15 0.36
N PHE A 293 20.13 -5.28 0.26
CA PHE A 293 20.26 -6.20 1.38
C PHE A 293 20.88 -5.52 2.61
N GLN A 294 21.95 -4.75 2.44
CA GLN A 294 22.61 -4.00 3.51
C GLN A 294 21.64 -3.00 4.16
N LYS A 295 20.84 -2.28 3.37
CA LYS A 295 19.78 -1.37 3.87
C LYS A 295 18.70 -2.12 4.65
N SER A 296 18.39 -3.36 4.27
CA SER A 296 17.43 -4.21 4.98
C SER A 296 17.92 -4.64 6.36
N LEU A 297 19.24 -4.67 6.61
CA LEU A 297 19.86 -5.05 7.89
C LEU A 297 19.77 -3.91 8.94
N ASN A 298 18.56 -3.38 9.13
CA ASN A 298 18.27 -2.34 10.11
C ASN A 298 18.37 -2.91 11.54
N ALA A 299 19.16 -2.27 12.41
CA ALA A 299 19.38 -2.72 13.79
C ALA A 299 18.13 -2.59 14.70
N GLN A 300 17.18 -1.74 14.32
CA GLN A 300 15.90 -1.56 15.02
C GLN A 300 14.82 -2.53 14.52
N TRP A 301 15.14 -3.38 13.54
CA TRP A 301 14.24 -4.37 12.98
C TRP A 301 14.82 -5.79 13.20
N PRO A 302 14.05 -6.75 13.76
CA PRO A 302 14.51 -8.12 13.89
C PRO A 302 14.77 -8.79 12.55
N TRP A 303 15.81 -9.61 12.46
CA TRP A 303 16.08 -10.41 11.26
C TRP A 303 15.50 -11.80 11.43
N TRP A 304 15.13 -12.43 10.31
CA TRP A 304 14.32 -13.63 10.30
C TRP A 304 14.93 -14.71 9.41
N LYS A 305 14.85 -15.96 9.88
CA LYS A 305 15.02 -17.15 9.06
C LYS A 305 13.63 -17.64 8.69
N VAL A 306 13.37 -17.73 7.39
CA VAL A 306 12.07 -18.01 6.80
C VAL A 306 12.15 -19.32 6.02
N GLU A 307 11.22 -20.23 6.27
CA GLU A 307 11.15 -21.52 5.57
C GLU A 307 10.14 -21.47 4.42
N LEU A 308 10.49 -22.04 3.28
CA LEU A 308 9.60 -22.20 2.14
C LEU A 308 9.42 -23.69 1.88
N HIS A 309 8.17 -24.13 1.83
CA HIS A 309 7.82 -25.51 1.55
C HIS A 309 7.47 -25.65 0.07
N THR A 310 8.31 -26.35 -0.69
CA THR A 310 8.09 -26.58 -2.12
C THR A 310 7.96 -28.08 -2.41
N HIS A 311 7.45 -28.42 -3.60
CA HIS A 311 7.34 -29.80 -4.05
C HIS A 311 8.25 -29.99 -5.26
N GLU A 312 9.23 -30.88 -5.16
CA GLU A 312 10.04 -31.27 -6.31
C GLU A 312 9.56 -32.62 -6.86
N PRO A 313 9.46 -32.78 -8.19
CA PRO A 313 9.08 -34.04 -8.81
C PRO A 313 10.23 -35.05 -8.68
N CYS A 314 10.25 -35.80 -7.57
CA CYS A 314 11.22 -36.85 -7.37
C CYS A 314 10.58 -38.21 -7.68
N GLY A 315 10.79 -38.74 -8.89
CA GLY A 315 10.50 -40.16 -9.21
C GLY A 315 9.32 -40.47 -10.13
N LYS A 316 9.32 -41.70 -10.66
CA LYS A 316 8.38 -42.20 -11.70
C LYS A 316 7.01 -42.64 -11.16
N THR A 317 6.81 -42.68 -9.84
CA THR A 317 5.57 -43.16 -9.21
C THR A 317 4.81 -42.05 -8.46
N ARG A 318 3.47 -42.17 -8.39
CA ARG A 318 2.56 -41.18 -7.79
C ARG A 318 2.83 -40.88 -6.30
N LYS A 319 3.39 -41.84 -5.55
CA LYS A 319 3.77 -41.66 -4.13
C LYS A 319 5.12 -40.94 -3.95
N GLN A 320 6.03 -41.03 -4.92
CA GLN A 320 7.35 -40.37 -4.85
C GLN A 320 7.29 -38.89 -5.30
N ARG A 321 6.32 -38.55 -6.17
CA ARG A 321 6.11 -37.19 -6.71
C ARG A 321 5.76 -36.08 -5.68
N ASN A 322 5.41 -36.42 -4.44
CA ASN A 322 4.87 -35.46 -3.47
C ASN A 322 5.73 -35.34 -2.19
N ARG A 323 7.07 -35.37 -2.30
CA ARG A 323 7.92 -35.01 -1.15
C ARG A 323 7.97 -33.49 -1.01
N THR A 324 7.57 -32.98 0.16
CA THR A 324 7.80 -31.58 0.52
C THR A 324 9.27 -31.38 0.84
N ILE A 325 9.88 -30.37 0.23
CA ILE A 325 11.24 -29.93 0.48
C ILE A 325 11.17 -28.56 1.13
N ILE A 326 11.92 -28.40 2.22
CA ILE A 326 12.00 -27.16 2.97
C ILE A 326 13.27 -26.43 2.54
N ARG A 327 13.12 -25.23 2.00
CA ARG A 327 14.23 -24.31 1.69
C ARG A 327 14.23 -23.19 2.70
N LYS A 328 15.40 -22.80 3.21
CA LYS A 328 15.54 -21.78 4.27
C LYS A 328 16.17 -20.53 3.69
N PHE A 329 15.71 -19.36 4.15
CA PHE A 329 16.19 -18.07 3.70
C PHE A 329 16.39 -17.12 4.88
N ALA A 330 17.47 -16.34 4.87
CA ALA A 330 17.73 -15.29 5.83
C ALA A 330 17.32 -13.93 5.24
N VAL A 331 16.53 -13.17 6.00
CA VAL A 331 15.98 -11.87 5.57
C VAL A 331 16.10 -10.81 6.68
N GLY A 332 16.30 -9.56 6.26
CA GLY A 332 16.20 -8.38 7.12
C GLY A 332 14.80 -7.77 7.13
N MET A 333 14.74 -6.45 7.18
CA MET A 333 13.51 -5.66 7.03
C MET A 333 12.94 -5.82 5.61
N PRO A 334 11.62 -6.00 5.45
CA PRO A 334 11.02 -6.07 4.12
C PRO A 334 11.22 -4.75 3.36
N HIS A 335 11.50 -4.84 2.06
CA HIS A 335 11.55 -3.68 1.15
C HIS A 335 10.15 -3.19 0.77
N PHE A 336 9.19 -4.11 0.74
CA PHE A 336 7.80 -3.82 0.45
C PHE A 336 6.89 -4.53 1.46
N GLN A 337 5.84 -3.84 1.87
CA GLN A 337 4.81 -4.39 2.73
C GLN A 337 3.44 -3.80 2.40
N ALA A 338 2.49 -4.66 2.07
CA ALA A 338 1.12 -4.25 1.80
C ALA A 338 0.40 -3.81 3.09
N PRO A 339 -0.39 -2.73 3.06
CA PRO A 339 -1.25 -2.33 4.18
C PRO A 339 -2.47 -3.26 4.34
N GLY A 340 -3.18 -3.13 5.45
CA GLY A 340 -4.44 -3.83 5.71
C GLY A 340 -4.38 -4.95 6.76
N VAL A 341 -5.57 -5.27 7.30
CA VAL A 341 -5.79 -6.40 8.21
C VAL A 341 -6.15 -7.67 7.44
N ALA A 342 -7.26 -7.65 6.69
CA ALA A 342 -7.64 -8.73 5.79
C ALA A 342 -6.96 -8.62 4.41
N GLY A 343 -6.91 -9.73 3.68
CA GLY A 343 -6.35 -9.82 2.34
C GLY A 343 -4.92 -10.36 2.29
N ARG A 344 -4.16 -9.94 1.28
CA ARG A 344 -2.88 -10.56 0.88
C ARG A 344 -1.74 -10.41 1.88
N GLY A 345 -1.69 -9.29 2.62
CA GLY A 345 -0.63 -9.06 3.62
C GLY A 345 0.81 -9.23 3.09
N THR A 346 1.02 -8.96 1.80
CA THR A 346 2.26 -9.26 1.07
C THR A 346 3.47 -8.56 1.66
N ARG A 347 4.57 -9.29 1.79
CA ARG A 347 5.90 -8.77 2.13
C ARG A 347 6.93 -9.22 1.10
N GLY A 348 7.83 -8.31 0.75
CA GLY A 348 8.92 -8.55 -0.20
C GLY A 348 10.29 -8.36 0.46
N TYR A 349 11.18 -9.33 0.28
CA TYR A 349 12.50 -9.36 0.91
C TYR A 349 13.59 -9.58 -0.13
N VAL A 350 14.73 -8.92 0.08
CA VAL A 350 16.00 -9.44 -0.47
C VAL A 350 16.50 -10.48 0.52
N ALA A 351 16.73 -11.68 0.03
CA ALA A 351 16.98 -12.86 0.84
C ALA A 351 18.28 -13.56 0.46
N LEU A 352 18.89 -14.25 1.41
CA LEU A 352 20.00 -15.17 1.19
C LEU A 352 19.55 -16.60 1.45
N PRO A 353 19.79 -17.56 0.54
CA PRO A 353 19.61 -18.98 0.83
C PRO A 353 20.47 -19.43 2.01
N VAL A 354 19.90 -20.26 2.89
CA VAL A 354 20.54 -20.79 4.10
C VAL A 354 20.55 -22.32 4.02
N GLN A 355 21.70 -22.91 4.35
CA GLN A 355 21.89 -24.36 4.41
C GLN A 355 21.27 -24.95 5.70
N ASP A 356 21.20 -26.28 5.79
CA ASP A 356 20.58 -26.93 6.94
C ASP A 356 21.36 -26.75 8.26
N ASP A 357 22.66 -26.50 8.17
CA ASP A 357 23.55 -26.19 9.29
C ASP A 357 23.60 -24.69 9.66
N ASP A 358 22.63 -23.90 9.16
CA ASP A 358 22.52 -22.46 9.36
C ASP A 358 23.71 -21.64 8.81
N THR A 359 24.45 -22.18 7.84
CA THR A 359 25.48 -21.47 7.08
C THR A 359 24.95 -20.89 5.77
N ILE A 360 25.68 -19.95 5.18
CA ILE A 360 25.42 -19.38 3.86
C ILE A 360 26.54 -19.86 2.94
N ALA A 361 26.21 -20.54 1.84
CA ALA A 361 27.21 -20.99 0.87
C ALA A 361 27.94 -19.80 0.22
N GLU A 362 29.22 -19.97 -0.11
CA GLU A 362 30.06 -18.89 -0.67
C GLU A 362 29.53 -18.36 -2.01
N ASP A 363 28.95 -19.25 -2.83
CA ASP A 363 28.36 -18.95 -4.14
C ASP A 363 26.89 -18.53 -4.07
N ALA A 364 26.27 -18.54 -2.88
CA ALA A 364 24.87 -18.22 -2.70
C ALA A 364 24.56 -16.79 -3.20
N GLN A 365 23.66 -16.68 -4.16
CA GLN A 365 23.21 -15.40 -4.70
C GLN A 365 22.06 -14.82 -3.87
N PHE A 366 21.95 -13.49 -3.87
CA PHE A 366 20.75 -12.82 -3.35
C PHE A 366 19.57 -13.14 -4.26
N VAL A 367 18.41 -13.37 -3.64
CA VAL A 367 17.16 -13.67 -4.33
C VAL A 367 16.04 -12.78 -3.78
N TYR A 368 14.93 -12.69 -4.50
CA TYR A 368 13.75 -12.00 -3.99
C TYR A 368 12.75 -13.02 -3.42
N LEU A 369 12.39 -12.86 -2.15
CA LEU A 369 11.41 -13.69 -1.46
C LEU A 369 10.11 -12.89 -1.25
N LYS A 370 9.00 -13.44 -1.70
CA LYS A 370 7.65 -12.93 -1.49
C LYS A 370 6.90 -13.83 -0.50
N ASP A 371 6.37 -13.21 0.56
CA ASP A 371 5.57 -13.82 1.63
C ASP A 371 4.16 -13.24 1.55
N ALA A 372 3.13 -14.04 1.25
CA ALA A 372 1.79 -13.52 0.98
C ALA A 372 0.67 -14.53 1.31
N TRP A 373 -0.51 -14.01 1.58
CA TRP A 373 -1.75 -14.78 1.74
C TRP A 373 -2.52 -14.75 0.43
N ARG A 374 -2.40 -15.80 -0.39
CA ARG A 374 -3.14 -15.87 -1.66
C ARG A 374 -4.60 -16.20 -1.42
N VAL A 375 -5.49 -15.71 -2.28
CA VAL A 375 -6.87 -16.20 -2.32
C VAL A 375 -6.86 -17.66 -2.75
N ASP A 376 -7.52 -18.51 -1.99
CA ASP A 376 -7.64 -19.94 -2.27
C ASP A 376 -8.97 -20.23 -2.96
N HIS A 377 -8.95 -20.23 -4.29
CA HIS A 377 -10.12 -20.40 -5.14
C HIS A 377 -9.73 -21.19 -6.40
N ASP A 378 -10.56 -22.14 -6.83
CA ASP A 378 -10.25 -23.07 -7.93
C ASP A 378 -9.94 -22.39 -9.27
N GLY A 379 -10.44 -21.17 -9.46
CA GLY A 379 -10.20 -20.35 -10.66
C GLY A 379 -8.95 -19.45 -10.61
N ILE A 380 -8.13 -19.52 -9.56
CA ILE A 380 -6.91 -18.71 -9.40
C ILE A 380 -5.71 -19.66 -9.30
N ASP A 381 -4.87 -19.66 -10.33
CA ASP A 381 -3.61 -20.39 -10.34
C ASP A 381 -2.63 -19.74 -9.35
N ARG A 382 -1.78 -20.56 -8.72
CA ARG A 382 -0.68 -20.05 -7.88
C ARG A 382 0.31 -19.29 -8.77
N GLU A 383 0.77 -18.12 -8.33
CA GLU A 383 1.70 -17.28 -9.10
C GLU A 383 2.93 -18.05 -9.60
N GLY A 384 3.50 -18.93 -8.79
CA GLY A 384 4.65 -19.73 -9.19
C GLY A 384 4.32 -20.75 -10.29
N VAL A 385 3.08 -21.25 -10.38
CA VAL A 385 2.66 -22.08 -11.54
C VAL A 385 2.64 -21.24 -12.81
N THR A 386 2.11 -20.02 -12.74
CA THR A 386 2.11 -19.09 -13.86
C THR A 386 3.55 -18.73 -14.27
N LEU A 387 4.41 -18.36 -13.32
CA LEU A 387 5.81 -18.02 -13.62
C LEU A 387 6.56 -19.20 -14.22
N GLN A 388 6.39 -20.41 -13.69
CA GLN A 388 6.98 -21.62 -14.29
C GLN A 388 6.53 -21.77 -15.74
N PHE A 389 5.24 -21.63 -16.01
CA PHE A 389 4.70 -21.71 -17.37
C PHE A 389 5.31 -20.66 -18.30
N LEU A 390 5.42 -19.40 -17.85
CA LEU A 390 6.01 -18.32 -18.64
C LEU A 390 7.51 -18.53 -18.88
N ASN A 391 8.25 -18.99 -17.87
CA ASN A 391 9.67 -19.33 -17.99
C ASN A 391 9.88 -20.51 -18.97
N ASP A 392 9.05 -21.56 -18.89
CA ASP A 392 9.09 -22.71 -19.82
C ASP A 392 8.76 -22.31 -21.27
N LYS A 393 7.94 -21.27 -21.44
CA LYS A 393 7.64 -20.68 -22.75
C LYS A 393 8.72 -19.71 -23.26
N GLY A 394 9.75 -19.44 -22.46
CA GLY A 394 10.82 -18.52 -22.83
C GLY A 394 10.37 -17.06 -22.90
N VAL A 395 9.31 -16.69 -22.17
CA VAL A 395 8.87 -15.31 -22.05
C VAL A 395 9.98 -14.49 -21.38
N LYS A 396 10.39 -13.41 -22.02
CA LYS A 396 11.43 -12.49 -21.52
C LYS A 396 10.85 -11.47 -20.55
N PHE A 397 11.73 -10.85 -19.76
CA PHE A 397 11.39 -9.74 -18.86
C PHE A 397 10.30 -10.07 -17.82
N VAL A 398 10.21 -11.34 -17.42
CA VAL A 398 9.43 -11.82 -16.28
C VAL A 398 10.36 -12.48 -15.27
N PRO A 399 9.99 -12.52 -13.97
CA PRO A 399 10.82 -13.17 -12.97
C PRO A 399 11.09 -14.64 -13.29
N THR A 400 12.33 -15.07 -13.06
CA THR A 400 12.73 -16.47 -13.10
C THR A 400 12.37 -17.13 -11.78
N LEU A 401 11.43 -18.07 -11.83
CA LEU A 401 11.02 -18.85 -10.67
C LEU A 401 12.16 -19.75 -10.17
N LEU A 402 12.43 -19.71 -8.86
CA LEU A 402 13.35 -20.64 -8.20
C LEU A 402 12.62 -21.70 -7.40
N CYS A 403 11.66 -21.29 -6.57
CA CYS A 403 10.79 -22.21 -5.83
C CYS A 403 9.57 -21.49 -5.28
N HIS A 404 8.50 -22.25 -5.01
CA HIS A 404 7.29 -21.71 -4.41
C HIS A 404 6.46 -22.81 -3.74
N GLY A 405 5.50 -22.41 -2.91
CA GLY A 405 4.51 -23.34 -2.40
C GLY A 405 3.63 -22.79 -1.28
N ASP A 406 2.57 -23.54 -1.01
CA ASP A 406 1.64 -23.28 0.08
C ASP A 406 2.20 -23.83 1.40
N LEU A 407 2.08 -23.05 2.47
CA LEU A 407 2.49 -23.50 3.80
C LEU A 407 1.40 -24.35 4.44
N SER A 408 1.72 -25.63 4.67
CA SER A 408 0.78 -26.61 5.22
C SER A 408 0.19 -26.17 6.56
N GLY A 409 -1.14 -26.23 6.67
CA GLY A 409 -1.87 -25.88 7.89
C GLY A 409 -1.99 -24.38 8.16
N GLN A 410 -1.52 -23.51 7.25
CA GLN A 410 -1.61 -22.06 7.37
C GLN A 410 -2.70 -21.49 6.46
N VAL A 411 -3.95 -21.68 6.87
CA VAL A 411 -5.14 -21.24 6.14
C VAL A 411 -6.05 -20.46 7.07
N THR A 412 -6.72 -19.43 6.56
CA THR A 412 -7.73 -18.70 7.36
C THR A 412 -8.92 -19.61 7.68
N THR A 413 -9.58 -19.35 8.80
CA THR A 413 -10.72 -20.18 9.24
C THR A 413 -12.00 -19.39 9.43
N SER A 414 -11.95 -18.06 9.50
CA SER A 414 -13.12 -17.20 9.71
C SER A 414 -14.27 -17.50 8.74
N GLN A 415 -13.97 -17.68 7.45
CA GLN A 415 -14.97 -17.98 6.42
C GLN A 415 -15.67 -19.34 6.62
N ILE A 416 -14.96 -20.33 7.18
CA ILE A 416 -15.51 -21.67 7.47
C ILE A 416 -16.51 -21.57 8.63
N HIS A 417 -16.09 -20.93 9.72
CA HIS A 417 -16.93 -20.78 10.90
C HIS A 417 -18.14 -19.88 10.63
N TRP A 418 -17.98 -18.82 9.84
CA TRP A 418 -19.08 -17.94 9.46
C TRP A 418 -20.13 -18.67 8.63
N ALA A 419 -19.71 -19.48 7.66
CA ALA A 419 -20.62 -20.27 6.83
C ALA A 419 -21.41 -21.29 7.66
N ALA A 420 -20.77 -21.92 8.65
CA ALA A 420 -21.45 -22.83 9.58
C ALA A 420 -22.53 -22.14 10.43
N LEU A 421 -22.28 -20.88 10.83
CA LEU A 421 -23.24 -20.07 11.60
C LEU A 421 -24.32 -19.42 10.72
N ASN A 422 -24.11 -19.32 9.40
CA ASN A 422 -24.99 -18.62 8.47
C ASN A 422 -25.18 -19.42 7.16
N PRO A 423 -25.74 -20.65 7.22
CA PRO A 423 -25.80 -21.55 6.06
C PRO A 423 -26.60 -20.98 4.88
N ASP A 424 -27.60 -20.13 5.16
CA ASP A 424 -28.51 -19.57 4.14
C ASP A 424 -28.05 -18.21 3.58
N LYS A 425 -26.89 -17.70 4.00
CA LYS A 425 -26.40 -16.38 3.59
C LYS A 425 -25.21 -16.50 2.65
N LYS A 426 -25.10 -15.53 1.73
CA LYS A 426 -23.92 -15.41 0.86
C LYS A 426 -22.68 -15.08 1.70
N LEU A 427 -21.63 -15.88 1.54
CA LEU A 427 -20.34 -15.72 2.23
C LEU A 427 -19.68 -14.35 1.88
N PRO A 428 -19.43 -13.47 2.87
CA PRO A 428 -18.82 -12.16 2.65
C PRO A 428 -17.28 -12.19 2.66
N MET A 429 -16.69 -13.36 2.91
CA MET A 429 -15.27 -13.54 3.19
C MET A 429 -14.63 -14.55 2.23
N LYS A 430 -13.35 -14.35 1.92
CA LYS A 430 -12.57 -15.25 1.07
C LYS A 430 -11.63 -16.10 1.93
N ARG A 431 -11.45 -17.35 1.52
CA ARG A 431 -10.42 -18.23 2.08
C ARG A 431 -9.06 -17.78 1.60
N HIS A 432 -8.11 -17.62 2.52
CA HIS A 432 -6.73 -17.30 2.18
C HIS A 432 -5.79 -18.41 2.65
N GLN A 433 -4.83 -18.75 1.80
CA GLN A 433 -3.78 -19.73 2.05
C GLN A 433 -2.44 -19.01 2.10
N HIS A 434 -1.66 -19.22 3.16
CA HIS A 434 -0.32 -18.64 3.27
C HIS A 434 0.61 -19.31 2.26
N TYR A 435 1.33 -18.49 1.49
CA TYR A 435 2.07 -18.87 0.30
C TYR A 435 3.39 -18.11 0.22
N ARG A 436 4.45 -18.80 -0.21
CA ARG A 436 5.76 -18.20 -0.44
C ARG A 436 6.27 -18.51 -1.84
N LEU A 437 6.96 -17.53 -2.41
CA LEU A 437 7.55 -17.57 -3.75
C LEU A 437 8.94 -16.95 -3.68
N VAL A 438 9.91 -17.57 -4.37
CA VAL A 438 11.26 -17.06 -4.52
C VAL A 438 11.62 -17.00 -6.00
N VAL A 439 12.14 -15.85 -6.43
CA VAL A 439 12.57 -15.58 -7.80
C VAL A 439 14.02 -15.10 -7.82
N LYS A 440 14.71 -15.30 -8.95
CA LYS A 440 16.14 -14.97 -9.12
C LYS A 440 16.36 -13.45 -9.07
N GLU A 441 15.54 -12.69 -9.78
CA GLU A 441 15.73 -11.27 -9.99
C GLU A 441 15.29 -10.45 -8.78
N VAL A 442 16.17 -9.56 -8.31
CA VAL A 442 15.83 -8.51 -7.35
C VAL A 442 15.76 -7.20 -8.12
N GLY A 443 14.55 -6.68 -8.31
CA GLY A 443 14.35 -5.41 -9.02
C GLY A 443 14.43 -4.18 -8.12
N LEU A 444 14.69 -3.03 -8.73
CA LEU A 444 14.48 -1.70 -8.19
C LEU A 444 13.11 -1.16 -8.64
N PRO A 445 12.47 -0.29 -7.86
CA PRO A 445 11.31 0.47 -8.31
C PRO A 445 11.61 1.22 -9.62
N LEU A 446 10.62 1.35 -10.51
CA LEU A 446 10.82 2.03 -11.81
C LEU A 446 11.22 3.50 -11.68
N GLU A 447 10.94 4.17 -10.54
CA GLU A 447 11.43 5.52 -10.22
C GLU A 447 12.96 5.63 -10.12
N GLU A 448 13.69 4.53 -10.00
CA GLU A 448 15.15 4.50 -9.93
C GLU A 448 15.84 4.52 -11.31
N PHE A 449 15.09 4.71 -12.41
CA PHE A 449 15.69 4.91 -13.76
C PHE A 449 16.71 6.05 -13.70
N LYS A 450 17.84 6.00 -14.41
CA LYS A 450 18.99 6.83 -14.01
C LYS A 450 18.78 8.29 -14.34
N ASN A 451 18.85 8.63 -15.63
CA ASN A 451 19.07 10.00 -16.06
C ASN A 451 18.23 10.40 -17.27
N ASN A 452 17.78 9.45 -18.08
CA ASN A 452 17.18 9.76 -19.39
C ASN A 452 15.76 9.21 -19.50
N SER A 453 14.85 9.96 -20.12
CA SER A 453 13.49 9.52 -20.42
C SER A 453 13.43 8.32 -21.36
N SER A 454 14.47 8.12 -22.19
CA SER A 454 14.62 6.90 -23.01
C SER A 454 14.73 5.66 -22.14
N GLU A 455 15.46 5.70 -21.01
CA GLU A 455 15.60 4.54 -20.10
C GLU A 455 14.26 4.12 -19.49
N LEU A 456 13.41 5.10 -19.13
CA LEU A 456 12.04 4.83 -18.68
C LEU A 456 11.22 4.15 -19.79
N CYS A 457 11.31 4.67 -21.02
CA CYS A 457 10.59 4.11 -22.16
C CYS A 457 11.11 2.72 -22.56
N ASP A 458 12.41 2.47 -22.47
CA ASP A 458 13.04 1.17 -22.69
C ASP A 458 12.57 0.14 -21.65
N ALA A 459 12.51 0.52 -20.37
CA ALA A 459 12.01 -0.35 -19.32
C ALA A 459 10.51 -0.68 -19.52
N ILE A 460 9.69 0.30 -19.91
CA ILE A 460 8.29 0.09 -20.25
C ILE A 460 8.17 -0.81 -21.49
N PHE A 461 9.02 -0.62 -22.50
CA PHE A 461 9.08 -1.47 -23.69
C PHE A 461 9.44 -2.92 -23.37
N CYS A 462 10.38 -3.16 -22.45
CA CYS A 462 10.70 -4.51 -21.96
C CYS A 462 9.48 -5.18 -21.31
N CYS A 463 8.76 -4.46 -20.44
CA CYS A 463 7.56 -4.98 -19.79
C CYS A 463 6.39 -5.18 -20.77
N LEU A 464 6.23 -4.30 -21.76
CA LEU A 464 5.26 -4.46 -22.83
C LEU A 464 5.58 -5.71 -23.67
N THR A 465 6.86 -5.98 -23.90
CA THR A 465 7.34 -7.19 -24.57
C THR A 465 7.03 -8.44 -23.75
N ALA A 466 7.27 -8.43 -22.43
CA ALA A 466 6.86 -9.52 -21.53
C ALA A 466 5.36 -9.80 -21.64
N HIS A 467 4.54 -8.74 -21.55
CA HIS A 467 3.09 -8.90 -21.65
C HIS A 467 2.68 -9.41 -23.04
N ALA A 468 3.29 -8.94 -24.13
CA ALA A 468 2.99 -9.41 -25.48
C ALA A 468 3.23 -10.92 -25.63
N GLN A 469 4.41 -11.38 -25.21
CA GLN A 469 4.77 -12.80 -25.27
C GLN A 469 3.91 -13.66 -24.34
N ALA A 470 3.56 -13.16 -23.14
CA ALA A 470 2.63 -13.84 -22.25
C ALA A 470 1.22 -13.93 -22.86
N PHE A 471 0.75 -12.87 -23.51
CA PHE A 471 -0.55 -12.82 -24.18
C PHE A 471 -0.62 -13.82 -25.35
N GLU A 472 0.44 -13.91 -26.14
CA GLU A 472 0.60 -14.94 -27.19
C GLU A 472 0.60 -16.37 -26.61
N ALA A 473 1.20 -16.55 -25.42
CA ALA A 473 1.13 -17.80 -24.67
C ALA A 473 -0.24 -18.07 -24.01
N GLY A 474 -1.21 -17.16 -24.18
CA GLY A 474 -2.57 -17.29 -23.67
C GLY A 474 -2.78 -16.77 -22.26
N ILE A 475 -1.92 -15.87 -21.75
CA ILE A 475 -1.99 -15.29 -20.40
C ILE A 475 -2.14 -13.77 -20.47
N ILE A 476 -3.13 -13.22 -19.76
CA ILE A 476 -3.30 -11.77 -19.54
C ILE A 476 -2.95 -11.42 -18.08
N HIS A 477 -2.26 -10.29 -17.85
CA HIS A 477 -1.72 -9.96 -16.52
C HIS A 477 -2.78 -9.44 -15.53
N ARG A 478 -3.64 -8.50 -15.96
CA ARG A 478 -4.75 -7.89 -15.17
C ARG A 478 -4.35 -6.98 -14.01
N ASP A 479 -3.08 -6.62 -13.91
CA ASP A 479 -2.58 -5.70 -12.85
C ASP A 479 -1.29 -4.99 -13.29
N VAL A 480 -1.26 -4.51 -14.53
CA VAL A 480 -0.18 -3.64 -14.98
C VAL A 480 -0.23 -2.33 -14.18
N SER A 481 0.83 -2.07 -13.42
CA SER A 481 0.90 -0.94 -12.49
C SER A 481 2.35 -0.49 -12.26
N ALA A 482 2.52 0.72 -11.75
CA ALA A 482 3.85 1.24 -11.42
C ALA A 482 4.59 0.41 -10.36
N GLY A 483 3.88 -0.28 -9.47
CA GLY A 483 4.47 -1.16 -8.45
C GLY A 483 4.93 -2.51 -9.00
N ASN A 484 4.38 -2.91 -10.15
CA ASN A 484 4.63 -4.22 -10.75
C ASN A 484 5.61 -4.15 -11.92
N MET A 485 6.06 -2.96 -12.31
CA MET A 485 7.12 -2.74 -13.28
C MET A 485 8.40 -2.34 -12.53
N LEU A 486 9.43 -3.16 -12.64
CA LEU A 486 10.71 -2.95 -11.95
C LEU A 486 11.85 -2.77 -12.94
N LEU A 487 12.96 -2.22 -12.46
CA LEU A 487 14.25 -2.20 -13.14
C LEU A 487 15.13 -3.31 -12.60
N TYR A 488 15.79 -4.04 -13.46
CA TYR A 488 16.82 -5.00 -13.06
C TYR A 488 17.97 -4.98 -14.06
N LYS A 489 19.11 -5.54 -13.65
CA LYS A 489 20.19 -5.79 -14.58
C LYS A 489 20.17 -7.23 -15.05
N ASP A 490 20.23 -7.40 -16.36
CA ASP A 490 20.33 -8.70 -17.00
C ASP A 490 21.73 -9.33 -16.79
N GLU A 491 22.00 -10.41 -17.54
CA GLU A 491 23.28 -11.14 -17.43
C GLU A 491 24.45 -10.37 -18.04
N ASP A 492 24.18 -9.46 -18.98
CA ASP A 492 25.16 -8.58 -19.61
C ASP A 492 25.42 -7.32 -18.76
N GLY A 493 24.58 -7.07 -17.76
CA GLY A 493 24.70 -5.95 -16.83
C GLY A 493 23.94 -4.70 -17.26
N GLU A 494 23.10 -4.83 -18.30
CA GLU A 494 22.28 -3.77 -18.87
C GLU A 494 20.96 -3.62 -18.12
N TRP A 495 20.50 -2.38 -18.00
CA TRP A 495 19.24 -2.09 -17.32
C TRP A 495 18.05 -2.44 -18.21
N CYS A 496 17.20 -3.32 -17.71
CA CYS A 496 15.98 -3.76 -18.36
C CYS A 496 14.77 -3.55 -17.46
N GLY A 497 13.59 -3.47 -18.07
CA GLY A 497 12.32 -3.57 -17.36
C GLY A 497 11.98 -5.03 -17.01
N LEU A 498 11.30 -5.24 -15.88
CA LEU A 498 10.82 -6.53 -15.39
C LEU A 498 9.35 -6.40 -14.97
N LEU A 499 8.46 -7.19 -15.58
CA LEU A 499 7.03 -7.23 -15.22
C LEU A 499 6.78 -8.32 -14.16
N ASN A 500 6.41 -7.91 -12.95
CA ASN A 500 6.21 -8.77 -11.77
C ASN A 500 4.73 -8.90 -11.36
N ASP A 501 4.44 -9.69 -10.31
CA ASP A 501 3.11 -9.86 -9.67
C ASP A 501 2.05 -10.51 -10.58
N TRP A 502 2.38 -11.71 -11.07
CA TRP A 502 1.53 -12.50 -11.97
C TRP A 502 0.39 -13.26 -11.28
N GLU A 503 0.11 -13.02 -10.00
CA GLU A 503 -0.94 -13.75 -9.28
C GLU A 503 -2.36 -13.42 -9.72
N LEU A 504 -2.60 -12.21 -10.23
CA LEU A 504 -3.89 -11.82 -10.78
C LEU A 504 -4.00 -12.18 -12.26
N SER A 505 -2.99 -12.82 -12.85
CA SER A 505 -3.05 -13.24 -14.24
C SER A 505 -4.16 -14.26 -14.49
N LYS A 506 -4.56 -14.40 -15.76
CA LYS A 506 -5.57 -15.39 -16.15
C LYS A 506 -5.27 -15.95 -17.54
N LYS A 507 -5.64 -17.21 -17.74
CA LYS A 507 -5.70 -17.82 -19.07
C LYS A 507 -6.78 -17.14 -19.92
N ILE A 508 -6.45 -16.83 -21.17
CA ILE A 508 -7.36 -16.22 -22.12
C ILE A 508 -8.26 -17.31 -22.70
N ASP A 509 -9.52 -17.35 -22.27
CA ASP A 509 -10.52 -18.19 -22.92
C ASP A 509 -10.96 -17.54 -24.24
N PHE A 510 -10.59 -18.17 -25.36
CA PHE A 510 -11.00 -17.78 -26.72
C PHE A 510 -12.40 -18.29 -27.13
N GLY A 511 -13.09 -19.06 -26.27
CA GLY A 511 -14.27 -19.85 -26.68
C GLY A 511 -15.51 -19.90 -25.78
N SER A 512 -15.52 -19.28 -24.59
CA SER A 512 -16.67 -19.35 -23.66
C SER A 512 -17.23 -17.94 -23.34
N PRO A 513 -18.51 -17.65 -23.67
CA PRO A 513 -19.19 -16.41 -23.28
C PRO A 513 -19.57 -16.36 -21.79
N GLU A 514 -19.46 -17.48 -21.09
CA GLU A 514 -20.08 -17.68 -19.78
C GLU A 514 -19.05 -17.63 -18.66
N GLY A 515 -18.83 -16.43 -18.15
CA GLY A 515 -18.07 -16.23 -16.93
C GLY A 515 -17.84 -14.75 -16.68
N ARG A 516 -18.88 -14.03 -16.24
CA ARG A 516 -18.69 -12.71 -15.61
C ARG A 516 -17.58 -12.85 -14.58
N GLN A 517 -16.55 -12.00 -14.66
CA GLN A 517 -15.61 -11.89 -13.56
C GLN A 517 -16.42 -11.38 -12.36
N PRO A 518 -16.47 -12.09 -11.22
CA PRO A 518 -17.34 -11.69 -10.12
C PRO A 518 -16.99 -10.31 -9.55
N ASP A 519 -15.73 -9.88 -9.72
CA ASP A 519 -15.09 -8.77 -9.01
C ASP A 519 -14.10 -8.03 -9.94
N ARG A 520 -14.04 -6.69 -9.86
CA ARG A 520 -13.00 -5.81 -10.46
C ARG A 520 -11.63 -6.15 -9.88
N THR A 521 -10.58 -6.28 -10.69
CA THR A 521 -9.20 -6.54 -10.23
C THR A 521 -8.21 -5.54 -10.81
N GLY A 522 -7.12 -5.26 -10.08
CA GLY A 522 -6.02 -4.39 -10.54
C GLY A 522 -5.78 -3.16 -9.66
N THR A 523 -4.74 -2.38 -9.93
CA THR A 523 -4.41 -1.17 -9.18
C THR A 523 -5.17 0.05 -9.70
N TRP A 524 -6.10 0.61 -8.91
CA TRP A 524 -7.05 1.67 -9.32
C TRP A 524 -6.42 2.78 -10.19
N GLN A 525 -5.28 3.32 -9.75
CA GLN A 525 -4.57 4.42 -10.39
C GLN A 525 -4.24 4.11 -11.86
N TYR A 526 -3.97 2.86 -12.20
CA TYR A 526 -3.52 2.44 -13.53
C TYR A 526 -4.59 1.69 -14.32
N MET A 527 -5.71 1.33 -13.69
CA MET A 527 -6.84 0.71 -14.40
C MET A 527 -7.41 1.64 -15.48
N SER A 528 -7.86 1.02 -16.58
CA SER A 528 -8.53 1.72 -17.67
C SER A 528 -9.81 2.41 -17.21
N ALA A 529 -10.16 3.53 -17.84
CA ALA A 529 -11.39 4.24 -17.47
C ALA A 529 -12.64 3.37 -17.70
N HIS A 530 -12.62 2.50 -18.72
CA HIS A 530 -13.66 1.49 -18.94
C HIS A 530 -13.78 0.47 -17.81
N ALA A 531 -12.68 -0.12 -17.32
CA ALA A 531 -12.69 -1.06 -16.19
C ALA A 531 -13.12 -0.41 -14.87
N LEU A 532 -12.79 0.88 -14.71
CA LEU A 532 -13.26 1.69 -13.58
C LEU A 532 -14.76 2.04 -13.69
N ASN A 533 -15.31 2.20 -14.89
CA ASN A 533 -16.72 2.54 -15.09
C ASN A 533 -17.65 1.32 -15.13
N ASP A 534 -17.15 0.15 -15.51
CA ASP A 534 -17.85 -1.14 -15.48
C ASP A 534 -17.09 -2.15 -14.59
N PRO A 535 -17.39 -2.22 -13.28
CA PRO A 535 -16.70 -3.12 -12.35
C PRO A 535 -16.79 -4.61 -12.69
N PHE A 536 -17.73 -5.02 -13.54
CA PHE A 536 -17.99 -6.44 -13.83
C PHE A 536 -17.49 -6.85 -15.22
N ARG A 537 -16.90 -5.93 -15.99
CA ARG A 537 -16.37 -6.25 -17.31
C ARG A 537 -15.19 -7.20 -17.23
N LYS A 538 -15.06 -8.05 -18.25
CA LYS A 538 -13.84 -8.83 -18.48
C LYS A 538 -12.74 -7.86 -18.93
N ILE A 539 -11.61 -7.89 -18.24
CA ILE A 539 -10.39 -7.18 -18.67
C ILE A 539 -9.94 -7.74 -20.01
N VAL A 540 -9.74 -6.84 -20.98
CA VAL A 540 -9.26 -7.15 -22.34
C VAL A 540 -7.93 -6.46 -22.62
N ILE A 541 -7.29 -6.79 -23.74
CA ILE A 541 -5.97 -6.25 -24.10
C ILE A 541 -5.96 -4.72 -24.17
N GLN A 542 -7.05 -4.09 -24.64
CA GLN A 542 -7.17 -2.63 -24.68
C GLN A 542 -7.04 -2.00 -23.30
N ASP A 543 -7.58 -2.66 -22.27
CA ASP A 543 -7.51 -2.18 -20.88
C ASP A 543 -6.05 -2.24 -20.37
N GLU A 544 -5.32 -3.31 -20.65
CA GLU A 544 -3.92 -3.47 -20.24
C GLU A 544 -2.99 -2.49 -20.98
N LEU A 545 -3.23 -2.24 -22.27
CA LEU A 545 -2.48 -1.24 -23.03
C LEU A 545 -2.72 0.17 -22.50
N GLU A 546 -3.95 0.48 -22.06
CA GLU A 546 -4.24 1.74 -21.36
C GLU A 546 -3.51 1.83 -20.01
N SER A 547 -3.37 0.72 -19.28
CA SER A 547 -2.58 0.67 -18.06
C SER A 547 -1.09 0.97 -18.28
N PHE A 548 -0.47 0.47 -19.36
CA PHE A 548 0.91 0.83 -19.73
C PHE A 548 1.05 2.34 -20.00
N PHE A 549 0.08 2.94 -20.69
CA PHE A 549 0.03 4.39 -20.90
C PHE A 549 -0.06 5.15 -19.57
N HIS A 550 -0.94 4.74 -18.66
CA HIS A 550 -1.08 5.38 -17.35
C HIS A 550 0.20 5.29 -16.51
N VAL A 551 0.95 4.19 -16.58
CA VAL A 551 2.26 4.07 -15.92
C VAL A 551 3.29 5.02 -16.53
N LEU A 552 3.36 5.10 -17.87
CA LEU A 552 4.24 6.06 -18.56
C LEU A 552 3.95 7.49 -18.12
N LEU A 553 2.68 7.90 -18.17
CA LEU A 553 2.24 9.24 -17.76
C LEU A 553 2.59 9.53 -16.29
N TYR A 554 2.37 8.55 -15.40
CA TYR A 554 2.64 8.69 -13.97
C TYR A 554 4.11 9.01 -13.68
N TYR A 555 5.04 8.30 -14.33
CA TYR A 555 6.47 8.56 -14.14
C TYR A 555 6.93 9.80 -14.90
N ALA A 556 6.41 10.03 -16.10
CA ALA A 556 6.76 11.19 -16.90
C ALA A 556 6.44 12.50 -16.17
N ILE A 557 5.22 12.65 -15.61
CA ILE A 557 4.83 13.87 -14.89
C ILE A 557 5.58 14.04 -13.57
N ARG A 558 6.06 12.96 -12.96
CA ARG A 558 6.83 13.03 -11.72
C ARG A 558 8.25 13.52 -11.95
N PHE A 559 8.88 13.11 -13.05
CA PHE A 559 10.33 13.22 -13.21
C PHE A 559 10.78 14.06 -14.40
N LEU A 560 10.02 14.14 -15.48
CA LEU A 560 10.49 14.75 -16.74
C LEU A 560 10.07 16.22 -16.87
N PRO A 561 10.78 17.06 -17.65
CA PRO A 561 10.41 18.44 -17.88
C PRO A 561 9.09 18.52 -18.66
N HIS A 562 8.16 19.34 -18.20
CA HIS A 562 6.84 19.49 -18.80
C HIS A 562 6.29 20.89 -18.51
N ASN A 563 5.25 21.26 -19.24
CA ASN A 563 4.60 22.57 -19.14
C ASN A 563 3.65 22.73 -17.94
N LEU A 564 3.42 21.71 -17.10
CA LEU A 564 2.69 21.89 -15.83
C LEU A 564 3.62 22.40 -14.72
N ASP A 565 3.21 23.45 -13.99
CA ASP A 565 3.99 23.99 -12.89
C ASP A 565 4.16 22.97 -11.75
N ASP A 566 5.37 22.88 -11.19
CA ASP A 566 5.74 21.90 -10.17
C ASP A 566 4.80 21.91 -8.94
N GLU A 567 4.22 23.06 -8.59
CA GLU A 567 3.28 23.19 -7.46
C GLU A 567 1.93 22.52 -7.71
N HIS A 568 1.52 22.38 -8.99
CA HIS A 568 0.27 21.77 -9.40
C HIS A 568 0.39 20.27 -9.67
N VAL A 569 1.61 19.72 -9.78
CA VAL A 569 1.84 18.29 -10.04
C VAL A 569 1.15 17.40 -8.99
N GLY A 570 1.20 17.79 -7.72
CA GLY A 570 0.51 17.04 -6.65
C GLY A 570 -1.00 16.98 -6.83
N GLN A 571 -1.61 18.09 -7.24
CA GLN A 571 -3.05 18.16 -7.51
C GLN A 571 -3.41 17.37 -8.76
N PHE A 572 -2.65 17.52 -9.86
CA PHE A 572 -2.85 16.77 -11.09
C PHE A 572 -2.80 15.26 -10.85
N LEU A 573 -1.78 14.81 -10.11
CA LEU A 573 -1.62 13.40 -9.77
C LEU A 573 -2.83 12.87 -8.97
N HIS A 574 -3.36 13.65 -8.03
CA HIS A 574 -4.59 13.30 -7.32
C HIS A 574 -5.79 13.27 -8.27
N ASP A 575 -6.03 14.33 -9.04
CA ASP A 575 -7.22 14.51 -9.86
C ASP A 575 -7.30 13.50 -11.03
N TYR A 576 -6.15 13.09 -11.56
CA TYR A 576 -6.06 12.09 -12.63
C TYR A 576 -6.04 10.65 -12.11
N PHE A 577 -5.22 10.33 -11.09
CA PHE A 577 -4.98 8.95 -10.66
C PHE A 577 -5.83 8.52 -9.45
N ASP A 578 -6.06 9.42 -8.50
CA ASP A 578 -6.71 9.09 -7.21
C ASP A 578 -8.18 9.56 -7.13
N ALA A 579 -8.65 10.41 -8.04
CA ALA A 579 -10.04 10.86 -8.06
C ALA A 579 -11.00 9.73 -8.49
N TYR A 580 -12.24 9.84 -8.00
CA TYR A 580 -13.30 8.89 -8.28
C TYR A 580 -14.68 9.55 -8.21
N PHE A 581 -15.67 8.92 -8.82
CA PHE A 581 -17.07 9.34 -8.73
C PHE A 581 -17.91 8.30 -7.99
N PRO A 582 -18.62 8.64 -6.88
CA PRO A 582 -19.54 7.71 -6.22
C PRO A 582 -20.73 7.35 -7.11
N HIS A 583 -21.09 6.07 -7.17
CA HIS A 583 -22.22 5.53 -7.93
C HIS A 583 -23.01 4.53 -7.08
N THR A 584 -24.24 4.22 -7.48
CA THR A 584 -25.12 3.25 -6.77
C THR A 584 -24.53 1.84 -6.67
N GLU A 585 -23.64 1.49 -7.60
CA GLU A 585 -23.00 0.16 -7.72
C GLU A 585 -21.54 0.16 -7.26
N GLY A 586 -21.07 1.22 -6.57
CA GLY A 586 -19.68 1.37 -6.15
C GLY A 586 -19.06 2.66 -6.68
N TYR A 587 -17.76 2.71 -6.88
CA TYR A 587 -17.09 3.91 -7.37
C TYR A 587 -16.62 3.74 -8.82
N ARG A 588 -16.65 4.86 -9.54
CA ARG A 588 -16.34 5.00 -10.97
C ARG A 588 -15.11 5.88 -11.19
N CYS A 589 -14.62 5.88 -12.43
CA CYS A 589 -13.46 6.64 -12.86
C CYS A 589 -13.58 8.13 -12.49
N GLY A 590 -12.47 8.76 -12.11
CA GLY A 590 -12.38 10.21 -11.99
C GLY A 590 -12.56 10.91 -13.35
N SER A 591 -13.03 12.16 -13.31
CA SER A 591 -13.35 12.94 -14.51
C SER A 591 -12.12 13.17 -15.41
N ALA A 592 -10.99 13.58 -14.83
CA ALA A 592 -9.80 13.93 -15.60
C ALA A 592 -9.26 12.76 -16.44
N LYS A 593 -9.17 11.55 -15.86
CA LYS A 593 -8.76 10.34 -16.59
C LYS A 593 -9.75 9.98 -17.69
N PHE A 594 -11.05 9.97 -17.37
CA PHE A 594 -12.08 9.60 -18.33
C PHE A 594 -12.12 10.56 -19.51
N GLU A 595 -12.05 11.87 -19.25
CA GLU A 595 -12.03 12.89 -20.28
C GLU A 595 -10.79 12.80 -21.15
N ALA A 596 -9.59 12.53 -20.58
CA ALA A 596 -8.38 12.36 -21.38
C ALA A 596 -8.51 11.22 -22.41
N MET A 597 -9.11 10.09 -22.01
CA MET A 597 -9.36 8.98 -22.93
C MET A 597 -10.44 9.32 -23.97
N ARG A 598 -11.44 10.13 -23.60
CA ARG A 598 -12.56 10.49 -24.47
C ARG A 598 -12.18 11.56 -25.51
N THR A 599 -11.36 12.54 -25.13
CA THR A 599 -10.98 13.68 -25.98
C THR A 599 -9.67 13.43 -26.74
N GLY A 600 -8.86 12.46 -26.30
CA GLY A 600 -7.52 12.24 -26.86
C GLY A 600 -6.50 13.30 -26.43
N ALA A 601 -6.77 14.06 -25.37
CA ALA A 601 -5.90 15.13 -24.88
C ALA A 601 -5.94 15.25 -23.35
N ILE A 602 -4.80 15.53 -22.71
CA ILE A 602 -4.71 15.78 -21.27
C ILE A 602 -4.70 17.29 -21.05
N GLN A 603 -5.87 17.84 -20.71
CA GLN A 603 -6.03 19.28 -20.49
C GLN A 603 -5.45 19.71 -19.13
N ILE A 604 -4.65 20.77 -19.14
CA ILE A 604 -4.05 21.36 -17.93
C ILE A 604 -4.46 22.81 -17.66
N MET A 605 -5.36 23.37 -18.49
CA MET A 605 -5.86 24.74 -18.33
C MET A 605 -6.43 25.04 -16.94
N SER A 606 -7.06 24.05 -16.29
CA SER A 606 -7.66 24.21 -14.96
C SER A 606 -6.64 24.37 -13.82
N TYR A 607 -5.36 24.13 -14.08
CA TYR A 607 -4.29 24.26 -13.09
C TYR A 607 -3.49 25.56 -13.25
N ARG A 608 -3.89 26.46 -14.15
CA ARG A 608 -3.15 27.69 -14.46
C ARG A 608 -3.99 28.93 -14.20
N ASP A 609 -3.33 30.00 -13.76
CA ASP A 609 -3.96 31.31 -13.56
C ASP A 609 -4.10 32.12 -14.86
N GLN A 610 -3.36 31.78 -15.94
CA GLN A 610 -3.36 32.51 -17.22
C GLN A 610 -3.88 31.64 -18.38
N GLN A 611 -4.83 32.19 -19.15
CA GLN A 611 -5.38 31.59 -20.38
C GLN A 611 -4.38 31.72 -21.54
N ASP A 612 -3.29 30.97 -21.48
CA ASP A 612 -2.45 30.70 -22.65
C ASP A 612 -3.09 29.56 -23.46
N VAL A 613 -3.86 29.92 -24.49
CA VAL A 613 -4.62 28.99 -25.34
C VAL A 613 -3.68 28.05 -26.12
N ASP A 614 -2.45 28.47 -26.40
CA ASP A 614 -1.47 27.67 -27.16
C ASP A 614 -0.84 26.55 -26.31
N ASN A 615 -1.12 26.56 -25.01
CA ASN A 615 -0.49 25.68 -24.02
C ASN A 615 -1.55 25.00 -23.12
N SER A 616 -2.70 24.69 -23.72
CA SER A 616 -3.87 24.04 -23.08
C SER A 616 -3.59 22.66 -22.50
N ASP A 617 -2.77 21.90 -23.22
CA ASP A 617 -2.61 20.47 -23.07
C ASP A 617 -1.22 20.16 -22.52
N LEU A 618 -1.12 19.06 -21.77
CA LEU A 618 0.15 18.61 -21.21
C LEU A 618 1.15 18.30 -22.34
N LYS A 619 2.33 18.93 -22.27
CA LYS A 619 3.45 18.72 -23.19
C LYS A 619 4.75 18.55 -22.39
N PHE A 620 5.56 17.58 -22.82
CA PHE A 620 6.91 17.37 -22.31
C PHE A 620 7.90 18.23 -23.08
N LEU A 621 8.82 18.84 -22.35
CA LEU A 621 9.72 19.85 -22.86
C LEU A 621 11.11 19.25 -23.06
N TRP A 622 11.77 19.61 -24.16
CA TRP A 622 13.19 19.35 -24.29
C TRP A 622 13.95 20.20 -23.25
N PRO A 623 14.84 19.62 -22.43
CA PRO A 623 15.56 20.39 -21.43
C PRO A 623 16.42 21.49 -22.07
N SER A 624 16.26 22.73 -21.62
CA SER A 624 17.10 23.84 -22.07
C SER A 624 18.56 23.60 -21.69
N PRO A 625 19.55 24.05 -22.50
CA PRO A 625 20.96 23.96 -22.13
C PRO A 625 21.17 24.62 -20.76
N ARG A 626 21.83 23.93 -19.83
CA ARG A 626 22.27 24.57 -18.58
C ARG A 626 23.17 25.74 -18.96
N GLU A 627 22.78 26.97 -18.64
CA GLU A 627 23.70 28.09 -18.78
C GLU A 627 24.96 27.78 -17.94
N PRO A 628 26.17 27.91 -18.51
CA PRO A 628 27.39 27.79 -17.72
C PRO A 628 27.35 28.89 -16.65
N SER A 629 27.28 28.48 -15.38
CA SER A 629 27.23 29.39 -14.24
C SER A 629 28.32 30.45 -14.36
N SER A 630 27.93 31.70 -14.58
CA SER A 630 28.85 32.82 -14.56
C SER A 630 29.25 33.11 -13.11
N ASN A 631 30.56 33.05 -12.88
CA ASN A 631 31.33 33.36 -11.68
C ASN A 631 31.24 32.44 -10.44
N PRO A 632 32.38 31.87 -10.01
CA PRO A 632 32.50 31.29 -8.67
C PRO A 632 32.58 32.42 -7.64
N GLN A 633 31.53 32.62 -6.85
CA GLN A 633 31.65 33.36 -5.60
C GLN A 633 32.56 32.56 -4.63
N PRO A 634 33.42 33.25 -3.84
CA PRO A 634 34.34 32.58 -2.94
C PRO A 634 33.57 31.76 -1.90
N LYS A 635 34.04 30.53 -1.69
CA LYS A 635 33.49 29.53 -0.78
C LYS A 635 33.27 30.09 0.63
N ASP A 636 32.03 30.35 1.00
CA ASP A 636 31.63 30.31 2.40
C ASP A 636 31.63 28.85 2.86
N ARG A 637 32.62 28.51 3.69
CA ARG A 637 32.62 27.28 4.46
C ARG A 637 31.54 27.36 5.53
N SER A 638 30.31 26.99 5.22
CA SER A 638 29.39 26.44 6.22
C SER A 638 28.32 25.57 5.54
N SER A 639 27.93 24.49 6.22
CA SER A 639 26.97 23.44 5.85
C SER A 639 27.48 22.26 4.99
N SER A 640 28.35 21.44 5.58
CA SER A 640 28.36 20.00 5.27
C SER A 640 27.07 19.35 5.81
N PRO A 641 26.44 18.41 5.08
CA PRO A 641 25.32 17.62 5.60
C PRO A 641 25.81 16.71 6.74
N ALA A 642 25.17 16.84 7.90
CA ALA A 642 25.46 16.03 9.07
C ALA A 642 25.13 14.54 8.80
N LEU A 643 26.14 13.68 9.01
CA LEU A 643 25.98 12.26 9.30
C LEU A 643 25.17 12.11 10.61
N PRO A 644 24.17 11.21 10.70
CA PRO A 644 23.61 10.83 11.99
C PRO A 644 24.62 9.94 12.73
N SER A 645 25.14 10.46 13.83
CA SER A 645 26.06 9.76 14.72
C SER A 645 25.34 8.71 15.58
N SER A 646 25.95 7.52 15.62
CA SER A 646 25.67 6.42 16.55
C SER A 646 25.90 6.83 18.01
N PRO A 647 25.14 6.31 19.00
CA PRO A 647 25.47 6.47 20.41
C PRO A 647 26.32 5.30 20.93
N SER A 648 27.42 5.60 21.61
CA SER A 648 28.07 4.70 22.59
C SER A 648 28.91 5.53 23.58
N PRO A 649 29.34 4.95 24.72
CA PRO A 649 28.84 5.35 26.04
C PRO A 649 29.82 6.24 26.81
N ALA A 650 29.30 6.85 27.87
CA ALA A 650 30.04 7.66 28.81
C ALA A 650 31.08 6.86 29.60
N GLU A 651 32.31 7.37 29.66
CA GLU A 651 33.21 7.22 30.80
C GLU A 651 33.86 8.56 31.16
N ARG A 652 34.04 8.74 32.48
CA ARG A 652 34.52 9.92 33.21
C ARG A 652 35.97 10.31 32.86
N ALA A 653 36.26 11.61 32.85
CA ALA A 653 37.36 12.20 33.64
C ALA A 653 37.26 13.74 33.71
N LEU A 654 37.70 14.28 34.85
CA LEU A 654 37.75 15.67 35.31
C LEU A 654 39.05 16.39 34.82
N PRO A 655 39.27 17.70 35.10
CA PRO A 655 39.58 18.67 34.04
C PRO A 655 40.90 19.47 34.21
N LEU A 656 41.05 20.43 33.28
CA LEU A 656 41.62 21.79 33.41
C LEU A 656 43.13 22.02 33.25
N ALA A 657 43.38 23.06 32.42
CA ALA A 657 44.24 24.23 32.67
C ALA A 657 45.55 24.39 31.86
N ASP A 658 45.57 25.57 31.22
CA ASP A 658 46.64 26.54 31.12
C ASP A 658 47.57 26.64 29.88
N THR A 659 47.67 27.92 29.52
CA THR A 659 48.29 28.70 28.43
C THR A 659 49.82 28.85 28.63
N PRO A 660 50.53 29.82 28.01
CA PRO A 660 50.62 30.30 26.62
C PRO A 660 52.08 30.33 26.10
N SER A 661 52.32 30.58 24.80
CA SER A 661 53.38 31.51 24.29
C SER A 661 53.60 31.40 22.77
N SER A 662 53.65 32.55 22.10
CA SER A 662 54.25 32.82 20.77
C SER A 662 55.79 33.05 20.91
N PRO A 663 56.63 33.41 19.89
CA PRO A 663 56.36 33.78 18.48
C PRO A 663 57.44 33.34 17.42
N VAL A 664 57.26 33.86 16.18
CA VAL A 664 58.27 34.22 15.13
C VAL A 664 58.56 33.24 13.97
N GLY A 665 58.41 33.73 12.73
CA GLY A 665 59.15 33.27 11.54
C GLY A 665 58.49 33.58 10.18
N ARG A 666 59.05 34.52 9.41
CA ARG A 666 58.50 35.20 8.20
C ARG A 666 59.11 34.71 6.86
N SER A 667 58.27 34.72 5.80
CA SER A 667 58.47 35.26 4.42
C SER A 667 59.32 34.49 3.36
N PRO A 668 59.32 34.87 2.03
CA PRO A 668 58.56 35.91 1.29
C PRO A 668 57.97 35.52 -0.10
N SER A 669 57.21 36.46 -0.70
CA SER A 669 56.76 36.58 -2.10
C SER A 669 57.79 37.27 -3.04
N PRO A 670 57.47 37.40 -4.34
CA PRO A 670 57.44 38.71 -5.02
C PRO A 670 56.30 38.79 -6.08
N ALA A 671 56.01 39.84 -6.85
CA ALA A 671 55.98 41.30 -6.74
C ALA A 671 55.22 41.79 -8.00
N PHE A 672 54.42 42.86 -7.89
CA PHE A 672 53.60 43.46 -8.95
C PHE A 672 54.36 44.60 -9.67
N SER A 673 54.00 44.94 -10.91
CA SER A 673 54.26 46.26 -11.51
C SER A 673 53.05 46.79 -12.28
N ALA A 674 52.75 48.07 -12.06
CA ALA A 674 51.64 48.85 -12.61
C ALA A 674 52.06 49.69 -13.83
N ILE A 675 51.13 50.04 -14.72
CA ILE A 675 51.16 51.25 -15.57
C ILE A 675 49.73 51.79 -15.77
N TYR A 676 49.61 53.12 -15.73
CA TYR A 676 48.43 53.98 -15.80
C TYR A 676 48.16 54.51 -17.23
N GLY A 677 46.87 54.68 -17.57
CA GLY A 677 46.27 55.84 -18.28
C GLY A 677 46.57 56.11 -19.77
N SER A 678 45.52 56.11 -20.62
CA SER A 678 44.84 57.30 -21.18
C SER A 678 44.29 57.10 -22.61
N ASP A 679 43.00 57.41 -22.79
CA ASP A 679 42.33 58.08 -23.93
C ASP A 679 42.50 57.60 -25.40
N LEU A 680 41.38 57.24 -26.05
CA LEU A 680 40.79 57.93 -27.23
C LEU A 680 39.81 57.04 -28.05
N THR A 681 38.69 57.67 -28.43
CA THR A 681 37.87 57.47 -29.65
C THR A 681 36.92 56.28 -29.81
N SER A 682 35.64 56.64 -29.93
CA SER A 682 34.49 55.91 -30.48
C SER A 682 34.47 55.89 -32.01
N LEU A 683 34.00 54.78 -32.63
CA LEU A 683 33.28 54.64 -33.92
C LEU A 683 33.10 53.11 -34.28
N PRO A 684 32.21 52.70 -35.21
CA PRO A 684 30.78 52.42 -35.02
C PRO A 684 30.40 50.92 -35.15
N SER A 685 29.16 50.62 -34.76
CA SER A 685 28.46 49.34 -34.76
C SER A 685 28.19 48.73 -36.15
N ASP A 686 28.52 47.45 -36.32
CA ASP A 686 28.00 46.57 -37.38
C ASP A 686 26.60 46.01 -37.00
N PRO A 687 25.67 45.87 -37.94
CA PRO A 687 24.31 45.41 -37.65
C PRO A 687 24.29 43.91 -37.33
N VAL A 688 23.88 43.60 -36.11
CA VAL A 688 23.54 42.25 -35.65
C VAL A 688 22.39 41.71 -36.49
N HIS A 689 22.64 40.61 -37.22
CA HIS A 689 21.57 39.79 -37.79
C HIS A 689 20.64 39.30 -36.67
N PRO A 690 19.30 39.35 -36.84
CA PRO A 690 18.39 38.78 -35.85
C PRO A 690 18.65 37.27 -35.70
N PRO A 691 18.57 36.71 -34.48
CA PRO A 691 18.79 35.29 -34.27
C PRO A 691 17.77 34.50 -35.09
N GLN A 692 18.27 33.60 -35.93
CA GLN A 692 17.46 32.59 -36.59
C GLN A 692 16.66 31.84 -35.51
N HIS A 693 15.34 31.78 -35.67
CA HIS A 693 14.46 30.94 -34.85
C HIS A 693 15.02 29.50 -34.85
N VAL A 694 15.68 29.11 -33.76
CA VAL A 694 15.97 27.71 -33.48
C VAL A 694 14.61 27.07 -33.28
N LYS A 695 14.18 26.19 -34.20
CA LYS A 695 13.02 25.32 -33.95
C LYS A 695 13.30 24.59 -32.64
N GLU A 696 12.51 24.87 -31.60
CA GLU A 696 12.59 24.14 -30.35
C GLU A 696 12.48 22.65 -30.66
N ARG A 697 13.43 21.88 -30.13
CA ARG A 697 13.44 20.42 -30.34
C ARG A 697 12.23 19.83 -29.63
N GLU A 698 11.50 18.98 -30.33
CA GLU A 698 10.32 18.32 -29.78
C GLU A 698 10.72 17.05 -29.04
N HIS A 699 10.21 16.87 -27.82
CA HIS A 699 10.49 15.70 -27.01
C HIS A 699 9.78 14.45 -27.59
N PRO A 700 10.47 13.33 -27.90
CA PRO A 700 9.86 12.14 -28.53
C PRO A 700 8.68 11.54 -27.77
N LEU A 701 8.68 11.67 -26.44
CA LEU A 701 7.56 11.29 -25.57
C LEU A 701 6.21 11.93 -25.96
N ASN A 702 6.19 13.16 -26.49
CA ASN A 702 4.96 13.79 -26.94
C ASN A 702 4.32 12.97 -28.08
N THR A 703 5.11 12.51 -29.04
CA THR A 703 4.64 11.62 -30.11
C THR A 703 4.06 10.31 -29.56
N ILE A 704 4.68 9.72 -28.52
CA ILE A 704 4.14 8.52 -27.87
C ILE A 704 2.76 8.82 -27.29
N ILE A 705 2.66 9.87 -26.48
CA ILE A 705 1.44 10.21 -25.75
C ILE A 705 0.31 10.57 -26.72
N GLU A 706 0.58 11.39 -27.74
CA GLU A 706 -0.40 11.82 -28.73
C GLU A 706 -0.93 10.66 -29.57
N GLU A 707 -0.05 9.79 -30.08
CA GLU A 707 -0.48 8.61 -30.83
C GLU A 707 -1.33 7.70 -29.94
N LEU A 708 -0.88 7.36 -28.73
CA LEU A 708 -1.63 6.49 -27.83
C LEU A 708 -3.00 7.07 -27.46
N LEU A 709 -3.06 8.35 -27.10
CA LEU A 709 -4.32 9.03 -26.80
C LEU A 709 -5.26 9.04 -28.00
N SER A 710 -4.77 9.22 -29.22
CA SER A 710 -5.60 9.14 -30.44
C SER A 710 -6.19 7.74 -30.65
N TRP A 711 -5.46 6.68 -30.29
CA TRP A 711 -5.95 5.30 -30.39
C TRP A 711 -7.01 5.02 -29.33
N PHE A 712 -6.81 5.49 -28.09
CA PHE A 712 -7.80 5.37 -27.03
C PHE A 712 -9.06 6.21 -27.33
N GLN A 713 -8.93 7.45 -27.80
CA GLN A 713 -10.06 8.28 -28.24
C GLN A 713 -10.94 7.54 -29.24
N ALA A 714 -10.33 6.97 -30.28
CA ALA A 714 -11.04 6.18 -31.27
C ALA A 714 -11.75 4.96 -30.66
N HIS A 715 -11.11 4.27 -29.71
CA HIS A 715 -11.70 3.14 -29.00
C HIS A 715 -12.95 3.55 -28.19
N TYR A 716 -12.85 4.60 -27.38
CA TYR A 716 -13.94 5.09 -26.52
C TYR A 716 -15.10 5.68 -27.32
N ALA A 717 -14.80 6.39 -28.41
CA ALA A 717 -15.82 6.97 -29.29
C ALA A 717 -16.67 5.89 -30.00
N LEU A 718 -16.03 4.83 -30.51
CA LEU A 718 -16.74 3.74 -31.20
C LEU A 718 -17.56 2.87 -30.24
N ASP A 719 -17.09 2.63 -29.02
CA ASP A 719 -17.86 1.86 -28.04
C ASP A 719 -19.07 2.65 -27.51
N SER A 720 -18.95 3.97 -27.37
CA SER A 720 -20.08 4.86 -27.07
C SER A 720 -21.13 4.84 -28.18
N ALA A 721 -20.71 4.85 -29.46
CA ALA A 721 -21.60 4.77 -30.61
C ALA A 721 -22.32 3.40 -30.72
N ARG A 722 -21.63 2.29 -30.45
CA ARG A 722 -22.23 0.94 -30.41
C ARG A 722 -23.28 0.78 -29.31
N THR A 723 -23.08 1.44 -28.18
CA THR A 723 -24.05 1.41 -27.06
C THR A 723 -25.32 2.18 -27.42
N ARG A 724 -25.26 3.20 -28.30
CA ARG A 724 -26.41 3.97 -28.79
C ARG A 724 -27.22 3.24 -29.87
N THR A 725 -26.65 2.28 -30.59
CA THR A 725 -27.32 1.57 -31.71
C THR A 725 -27.97 0.24 -31.31
N LEU A 726 -27.82 -0.21 -30.06
CA LEU A 726 -28.54 -1.36 -29.53
C LEU A 726 -29.94 -0.92 -29.04
N PRO A 727 -31.05 -1.42 -29.61
CA PRO A 727 -32.38 -1.14 -29.08
C PRO A 727 -32.51 -1.74 -27.66
N GLU A 728 -33.18 -1.02 -26.75
CA GLU A 728 -33.68 -1.56 -25.49
C GLU A 728 -34.70 -2.67 -25.76
N GLY A 729 -34.24 -3.87 -26.11
CA GLY A 729 -35.12 -4.92 -26.62
C GLY A 729 -34.40 -6.17 -27.14
N SER A 730 -33.32 -6.61 -26.49
CA SER A 730 -32.80 -7.98 -26.67
C SER A 730 -31.95 -8.41 -25.47
N ARG A 731 -32.59 -8.48 -24.30
CA ARG A 731 -32.21 -9.49 -23.31
C ARG A 731 -33.05 -10.72 -23.62
N ASN A 732 -32.47 -11.69 -24.31
CA ASN A 732 -33.09 -12.99 -24.52
C ASN A 732 -33.23 -13.68 -23.16
N ASN A 733 -34.40 -13.52 -22.54
CA ASN A 733 -34.90 -14.43 -21.51
C ASN A 733 -35.31 -15.72 -22.22
N THR A 734 -34.50 -16.76 -22.11
CA THR A 734 -34.99 -18.15 -22.21
C THR A 734 -34.91 -18.77 -20.82
N GLU A 735 -35.74 -18.25 -19.90
CA GLU A 735 -36.06 -18.98 -18.66
C GLU A 735 -37.31 -19.82 -18.93
N GLN A 736 -37.12 -21.14 -18.88
CA GLN A 736 -38.21 -22.09 -18.80
C GLN A 736 -39.02 -21.82 -17.53
N THR A 737 -40.33 -21.73 -17.71
CA THR A 737 -41.35 -21.43 -16.71
C THR A 737 -41.48 -22.53 -15.66
N VAL A 738 -41.36 -22.16 -14.38
CA VAL A 738 -41.95 -22.90 -13.24
C VAL A 738 -42.74 -21.89 -12.38
N PRO A 739 -44.04 -22.10 -12.10
CA PRO A 739 -44.89 -21.08 -11.47
C PRO A 739 -44.85 -21.14 -9.93
N GLY A 740 -44.70 -19.98 -9.28
CA GLY A 740 -44.84 -19.78 -7.83
C GLY A 740 -45.16 -18.32 -7.48
N PRO A 741 -45.89 -18.03 -6.38
CA PRO A 741 -46.98 -17.06 -6.42
C PRO A 741 -46.60 -15.59 -6.19
N THR A 742 -47.35 -14.78 -6.94
CA THR A 742 -47.64 -13.35 -6.85
C THR A 742 -47.57 -12.71 -5.46
N ARG A 743 -46.66 -11.74 -5.29
CA ARG A 743 -46.77 -10.70 -4.26
C ARG A 743 -46.73 -9.31 -4.92
N LYS A 744 -47.90 -8.67 -4.94
CA LYS A 744 -48.14 -7.32 -5.48
C LYS A 744 -47.18 -6.31 -4.84
N ARG A 745 -46.32 -5.69 -5.63
CA ARG A 745 -45.55 -4.50 -5.23
C ARG A 745 -46.32 -3.27 -5.72
N ARG A 746 -46.74 -2.45 -4.75
CA ARG A 746 -47.43 -1.16 -4.94
C ARG A 746 -46.59 -0.22 -5.82
N GLN A 747 -47.26 0.41 -6.77
CA GLN A 747 -46.84 1.63 -7.44
C GLN A 747 -46.51 2.72 -6.41
N LEU A 748 -45.35 3.34 -6.56
CA LEU A 748 -45.16 4.74 -6.23
C LEU A 748 -44.43 5.36 -7.42
N ASP A 749 -45.23 5.89 -8.34
CA ASP A 749 -44.80 6.98 -9.21
C ASP A 749 -44.70 8.24 -8.35
N GLU A 750 -43.56 8.93 -8.40
CA GLU A 750 -43.48 10.29 -8.94
C GLU A 750 -42.07 10.89 -8.80
N LYS A 751 -41.44 11.07 -9.97
CA LYS A 751 -40.70 12.26 -10.41
C LYS A 751 -39.71 12.91 -9.42
N PHE A 752 -38.45 12.49 -9.55
CA PHE A 752 -37.34 13.43 -9.59
C PHE A 752 -36.58 13.23 -10.92
N GLN A 753 -36.89 14.08 -11.89
CA GLN A 753 -36.10 14.24 -13.10
C GLN A 753 -34.79 14.94 -12.69
N PHE A 754 -33.68 14.18 -12.68
CA PHE A 754 -32.38 14.81 -12.83
C PHE A 754 -32.26 15.19 -14.30
N GLU A 755 -32.44 16.48 -14.60
CA GLU A 755 -32.02 17.06 -15.87
C GLU A 755 -30.53 16.75 -16.08
N ASN A 756 -30.24 16.26 -17.28
CA ASN A 756 -28.90 16.07 -17.83
C ASN A 756 -28.13 17.40 -17.83
N VAL A 757 -27.39 17.70 -16.78
CA VAL A 757 -26.38 18.77 -16.80
C VAL A 757 -25.02 18.16 -17.11
N LEU A 758 -24.90 17.48 -18.25
CA LEU A 758 -23.64 17.13 -18.94
C LEU A 758 -23.89 16.97 -20.46
N GLU A 759 -24.83 17.72 -21.05
CA GLU A 759 -24.96 17.81 -22.51
C GLU A 759 -24.03 18.89 -23.07
N GLY A 760 -22.73 18.58 -23.07
CA GLY A 760 -21.76 19.23 -23.93
C GLY A 760 -21.83 18.60 -25.32
N ARG A 761 -22.58 19.24 -26.24
CA ARG A 761 -22.54 19.10 -27.72
C ARG A 761 -21.80 17.86 -28.27
N ASP A 762 -22.49 16.74 -28.41
CA ASP A 762 -21.92 15.52 -29.00
C ASP A 762 -22.55 15.28 -30.39
N ALA A 763 -21.85 15.72 -31.44
CA ALA A 763 -22.25 15.47 -32.82
C ALA A 763 -22.21 13.96 -33.10
N SER A 764 -23.25 13.41 -33.75
CA SER A 764 -23.19 12.04 -34.26
C SER A 764 -21.98 11.89 -35.17
N LEU A 765 -21.11 10.90 -34.89
CA LEU A 765 -19.94 10.62 -35.72
C LEU A 765 -20.40 10.38 -37.16
N ASN A 766 -19.79 11.09 -38.11
CA ASN A 766 -20.06 10.83 -39.51
C ASN A 766 -19.31 9.58 -40.00
N ALA A 767 -19.68 9.04 -41.17
CA ALA A 767 -19.11 7.81 -41.71
C ALA A 767 -17.58 7.87 -41.91
N ALA A 768 -17.04 9.04 -42.27
CA ALA A 768 -15.60 9.22 -42.44
C ALA A 768 -14.84 9.17 -41.10
N GLN A 769 -15.40 9.79 -40.05
CA GLN A 769 -14.87 9.73 -38.69
C GLN A 769 -14.92 8.30 -38.13
N ILE A 770 -16.02 7.58 -38.36
CA ILE A 770 -16.14 6.17 -37.96
C ILE A 770 -15.02 5.34 -38.61
N HIS A 771 -14.83 5.46 -39.93
CA HIS A 771 -13.78 4.72 -40.63
C HIS A 771 -12.37 5.09 -40.15
N GLN A 772 -12.11 6.37 -39.86
CA GLN A 772 -10.83 6.80 -39.28
C GLN A 772 -10.61 6.18 -37.88
N TYR A 773 -11.63 6.22 -37.03
CA TYR A 773 -11.55 5.63 -35.70
C TYR A 773 -11.42 4.11 -35.74
N GLU A 774 -12.02 3.42 -36.70
CA GLU A 774 -11.82 1.98 -36.87
C GLU A 774 -10.36 1.66 -37.19
N ARG A 775 -9.71 2.44 -38.08
CA ARG A 775 -8.28 2.29 -38.38
C ARG A 775 -7.39 2.49 -37.15
N LEU A 776 -7.71 3.47 -36.30
CA LEU A 776 -6.94 3.73 -35.07
C LEU A 776 -7.20 2.66 -34.01
N ARG A 777 -8.46 2.25 -33.80
CA ARG A 777 -8.85 1.22 -32.82
C ARG A 777 -8.19 -0.14 -33.12
N VAL A 778 -7.97 -0.49 -34.39
CA VAL A 778 -7.29 -1.73 -34.78
C VAL A 778 -5.88 -1.81 -34.16
N LYS A 779 -5.21 -0.67 -33.95
CA LYS A 779 -3.89 -0.62 -33.30
C LYS A 779 -3.90 -1.11 -31.85
N LEU A 780 -5.06 -1.14 -31.18
CA LEU A 780 -5.23 -1.65 -29.81
C LEU A 780 -5.73 -3.10 -29.74
N GLN A 781 -5.80 -3.82 -30.87
CA GLN A 781 -6.21 -5.24 -30.87
C GLN A 781 -5.05 -6.20 -30.54
N SER A 782 -3.82 -5.71 -30.56
CA SER A 782 -2.60 -6.46 -30.23
C SER A 782 -1.53 -5.48 -29.72
N HIS A 783 -0.42 -6.01 -29.19
CA HIS A 783 0.73 -5.21 -28.75
C HIS A 783 1.51 -4.58 -29.91
N ASN A 784 1.39 -5.10 -31.12
CA ASN A 784 2.30 -4.82 -32.24
C ASN A 784 2.44 -3.33 -32.56
N ALA A 785 1.34 -2.59 -32.61
CA ALA A 785 1.40 -1.16 -32.95
C ALA A 785 2.10 -0.34 -31.86
N MET A 786 1.83 -0.64 -30.58
CA MET A 786 2.47 0.04 -29.44
C MET A 786 3.96 -0.34 -29.35
N LEU A 787 4.31 -1.62 -29.52
CA LEU A 787 5.70 -2.07 -29.58
C LEU A 787 6.46 -1.39 -30.72
N THR A 788 5.84 -1.30 -31.90
CA THR A 788 6.45 -0.63 -33.07
C THR A 788 6.68 0.85 -32.78
N LEU A 789 5.69 1.55 -32.21
CA LEU A 789 5.81 2.97 -31.84
C LEU A 789 6.99 3.23 -30.91
N PHE A 790 7.09 2.46 -29.82
CA PHE A 790 8.21 2.57 -28.88
C PHE A 790 9.55 2.25 -29.57
N HIS A 791 9.63 1.10 -30.26
CA HIS A 791 10.84 0.67 -30.93
C HIS A 791 11.33 1.70 -31.97
N GLU A 792 10.44 2.26 -32.78
CA GLU A 792 10.83 3.27 -33.76
C GLU A 792 11.33 4.54 -33.12
N LEU A 793 10.68 5.04 -32.08
CA LEU A 793 11.10 6.26 -31.41
C LEU A 793 12.41 6.07 -30.63
N LEU A 794 12.58 4.94 -29.96
CA LEU A 794 13.81 4.62 -29.22
C LEU A 794 15.03 4.45 -30.14
N ASN A 795 14.85 3.91 -31.35
CA ASN A 795 15.97 3.63 -32.27
C ASN A 795 16.20 4.69 -33.35
N LYS A 796 15.18 5.48 -33.72
CA LYS A 796 15.26 6.41 -34.88
C LYS A 796 15.20 7.89 -34.50
N ARG A 797 14.82 8.24 -33.27
CA ARG A 797 14.77 9.65 -32.81
C ARG A 797 15.89 9.93 -31.82
N GLU A 798 16.31 11.19 -31.80
CA GLU A 798 17.20 11.71 -30.75
C GLU A 798 16.39 11.92 -29.47
N TRP A 799 16.91 11.44 -28.35
CA TRP A 799 16.33 11.64 -27.02
C TRP A 799 17.21 12.60 -26.23
N PRO A 800 16.64 13.43 -25.34
CA PRO A 800 17.43 14.30 -24.49
C PRO A 800 18.27 13.50 -23.49
N GLU A 801 19.49 13.95 -23.26
CA GLU A 801 20.36 13.40 -22.22
C GLU A 801 20.12 14.12 -20.90
N HIS A 802 20.15 13.38 -19.79
CA HIS A 802 20.05 13.90 -18.42
C HIS A 802 18.79 14.73 -18.15
N ASP A 803 17.67 14.36 -18.76
CA ASP A 803 16.37 15.05 -18.61
C ASP A 803 15.56 14.57 -17.40
N LYS A 804 15.98 13.50 -16.71
CA LYS A 804 15.38 13.14 -15.42
C LYS A 804 15.65 14.23 -14.38
N GLY A 805 14.59 14.94 -14.00
CA GLY A 805 14.57 15.90 -12.91
C GLY A 805 14.35 15.25 -11.54
N ARG A 806 14.23 16.12 -10.53
CA ARG A 806 13.77 15.72 -9.19
C ARG A 806 12.37 15.13 -9.25
N ASP A 807 12.02 14.27 -8.31
CA ASP A 807 10.63 13.87 -8.12
C ASP A 807 9.79 15.09 -7.72
N LYS A 808 8.82 15.43 -8.56
CA LYS A 808 7.86 16.52 -8.37
C LYS A 808 6.64 16.10 -7.55
N LYS A 809 6.47 14.80 -7.25
CA LYS A 809 5.46 14.33 -6.31
C LYS A 809 5.74 14.92 -4.92
N PRO A 810 4.77 15.57 -4.26
CA PRO A 810 4.97 16.10 -2.92
C PRO A 810 5.35 14.99 -1.93
N LYS A 811 6.48 15.14 -1.21
CA LYS A 811 6.99 14.14 -0.26
C LYS A 811 5.98 13.77 0.84
N GLU A 812 5.23 14.77 1.30
CA GLU A 812 4.19 14.61 2.33
C GLU A 812 2.83 14.21 1.73
N GLY A 813 2.75 13.99 0.41
CA GLY A 813 1.51 13.87 -0.35
C GLY A 813 0.75 15.19 -0.49
N TYR A 814 -0.20 15.20 -1.42
CA TYR A 814 -1.12 16.28 -1.70
C TYR A 814 -2.32 16.22 -0.74
N ALA A 815 -2.69 17.38 -0.20
CA ALA A 815 -3.87 17.55 0.63
C ALA A 815 -4.89 18.41 -0.15
N PRO A 816 -5.98 17.83 -0.67
CA PRO A 816 -6.95 18.62 -1.43
C PRO A 816 -7.58 19.70 -0.53
N PRO A 817 -7.81 20.93 -1.05
CA PRO A 817 -8.49 21.97 -0.30
C PRO A 817 -9.86 21.50 0.18
N LYS A 818 -10.23 21.85 1.40
CA LYS A 818 -11.53 21.49 1.99
C LYS A 818 -12.64 22.06 1.08
N SER A 819 -13.43 21.18 0.46
CA SER A 819 -14.48 21.57 -0.49
C SER A 819 -15.43 22.63 0.10
N ALA A 820 -15.52 23.78 -0.56
CA ALA A 820 -16.49 24.83 -0.29
C ALA A 820 -17.85 24.48 -0.93
N VAL A 821 -18.58 23.51 -0.37
CA VAL A 821 -19.98 23.26 -0.72
C VAL A 821 -20.80 23.18 0.57
N THR A 822 -21.64 24.21 0.75
CA THR A 822 -22.69 24.38 1.77
C THR A 822 -22.28 24.27 3.24
N GLY A 823 -21.58 25.29 3.74
CA GLY A 823 -21.50 25.57 5.17
C GLY A 823 -22.80 26.17 5.69
N SER A 824 -23.65 25.37 6.35
CA SER A 824 -24.60 25.93 7.31
C SER A 824 -23.83 26.42 8.53
N LYS A 825 -23.89 27.74 8.73
CA LYS A 825 -23.25 28.48 9.82
C LYS A 825 -23.42 27.79 11.18
N ARG A 826 -22.33 27.27 11.75
CA ARG A 826 -22.21 27.11 13.21
C ARG A 826 -21.92 28.50 13.78
N ARG A 827 -22.88 29.06 14.52
CA ARG A 827 -22.59 30.15 15.47
C ARG A 827 -21.68 29.58 16.54
N PHE A 828 -20.48 30.15 16.66
CA PHE A 828 -19.68 30.07 17.87
C PHE A 828 -20.44 30.85 18.96
N MET A 829 -20.89 30.15 20.00
CA MET A 829 -21.06 30.74 21.33
C MET A 829 -20.02 30.06 22.21
N ASP A 830 -19.04 30.87 22.60
CA ASP A 830 -18.38 30.92 23.92
C ASP A 830 -16.92 31.29 23.74
N GLU A 831 -16.66 32.59 23.93
CA GLU A 831 -15.52 33.14 24.67
C GLU A 831 -15.61 34.68 24.59
N GLN A 832 -16.34 35.27 25.54
CA GLN A 832 -16.16 36.67 25.92
C GLN A 832 -15.69 36.65 27.38
N PRO A 833 -14.57 37.32 27.72
CA PRO A 833 -14.08 37.39 29.09
C PRO A 833 -14.97 38.36 29.88
N GLU A 834 -15.65 37.85 30.92
CA GLU A 834 -16.41 38.69 31.83
C GLU A 834 -15.47 39.53 32.72
N ASP A 835 -15.51 40.83 32.47
CA ASP A 835 -14.97 41.88 33.33
C ASP A 835 -15.79 41.95 34.64
N LYS A 836 -15.10 41.79 35.77
CA LYS A 836 -15.69 42.00 37.10
C LYS A 836 -15.91 43.49 37.33
N GLN A 837 -17.17 43.92 37.34
CA GLN A 837 -17.60 45.13 38.05
C GLN A 837 -18.64 44.76 39.11
N GLY A 838 -18.36 45.18 40.34
CA GLY A 838 -19.11 44.79 41.52
C GLY A 838 -20.48 45.44 41.62
N ALA A 839 -21.33 44.83 42.45
CA ALA A 839 -22.41 45.54 43.07
C ALA A 839 -22.62 45.03 44.51
N SER A 840 -22.82 46.03 45.37
CA SER A 840 -22.93 46.00 46.81
C SER A 840 -24.14 45.22 47.35
N LYS A 841 -23.94 44.72 48.57
CA LYS A 841 -24.89 44.26 49.61
C LYS A 841 -26.31 44.85 49.59
N ARG A 842 -27.24 43.99 50.05
CA ARG A 842 -28.54 44.16 50.77
C ARG A 842 -29.72 43.65 49.94
N SER A 843 -30.78 43.05 50.48
CA SER A 843 -31.20 42.55 51.80
C SER A 843 -32.56 41.89 51.54
N ARG A 844 -32.90 40.86 52.33
CA ARG A 844 -34.25 40.35 52.69
C ARG A 844 -35.46 40.94 51.95
N THR A 845 -36.30 40.06 51.38
CA THR A 845 -37.50 39.51 52.04
C THR A 845 -37.98 38.27 51.30
#